data_AF-A0AAD2CCS3-F1
#
_entry.id   AF-A0AAD2CCS3-F1
#
_cell.length_a   1.000
_cell.length_b   1.000
_cell.length_c   1.000
_cell.angle_alpha   90.00
_cell.angle_beta   90.00
_cell.angle_gamma   90.00
#
_symmetry.space_group_name_H-M   'P 1'
#
loop_
_entity.id
_entity.type
_entity.pdbx_description
1 polymer ?
#
loop_
_entity_poly.entity_id
_entity_poly.type
_entity_poly.pdbx_seq_one_letter_code
_entity_poly.pdbx_strand_id
1 'polypeptide(L)'
;MVFDTKKFFRRSEAQPPSKSSKKRNIIFRRKSLDHKKFSDVLSTEEYNAVDEPQYFGPYAHIRKQLDYTYHRHYRKERQWLQDSIIEDILDHDGDGVECVTPTQPWLIFTVGPRGAGKRQVIRDLTEQGRLGLLTHVGVDSDALRRRLPEYETYLKSRPDQVDNLTKKEAGLICEILTLAAIQAGRNVILDGSLSNVQWHLNLINRLKEEYKLLKFGIFNVTAPQKRIVKHAQKMAIATGRNFSRESIFRGMEAIPDAIEALRPVVDFVCEIHNNRSGYQLVDMDWDDFQVEFLQMSAWQPGMQGKQKRTVSRRQSIQAREATIRSSRVMRRRFSVLISSEENNASDDMTFFGKFSHIRKTLDYTYHSNYTFERQHLQDRIIIDMLDDAFIFDADGKVGTVPTEPWIVFTAGAMGCGKSHTMQTLVDKERFPLGSFVSVDPDEVRRLLPEYHMYINENAELAGELTRKEAGYIAEILTLAALQAGKNVLVDGSLRDSDWYTLYFKRLREDFPHVRQAIIHVTAPREAVFQRAASRALSTGRIVPIEVLEAALDQVPKSVKILAPQVDYYAEVNNPEKVPDVELVKPVGSTWEDFRKTWLQTVAYVPTKQRMAKVLQKKLRKSSFDNDDAVCNDFGNGDAKDTQS
;
A
#
# COMPACT_ATOMS: atom_id res chain seq x y z
N MET A 1 48.67 53.32 4.17
CA MET A 1 49.31 54.01 3.04
C MET A 1 50.48 53.17 2.57
N VAL A 2 50.51 52.89 1.27
CA VAL A 2 51.72 52.75 0.43
C VAL A 2 52.62 51.53 0.66
N PHE A 3 52.53 50.62 -0.33
CA PHE A 3 53.58 49.84 -1.02
C PHE A 3 54.52 48.95 -0.19
N ASP A 4 54.47 47.63 -0.40
CA ASP A 4 55.12 46.87 -1.49
C ASP A 4 56.63 46.81 -1.29
N THR A 5 57.18 45.60 -1.15
CA THR A 5 57.99 44.99 -2.21
C THR A 5 58.60 43.67 -1.75
N LYS A 6 58.25 42.61 -2.50
CA LYS A 6 59.17 41.62 -3.12
C LYS A 6 60.12 40.88 -2.14
N LYS A 7 60.27 39.55 -2.18
CA LYS A 7 60.86 38.79 -3.30
C LYS A 7 61.15 37.35 -2.84
N PHE A 8 61.21 36.41 -3.79
CA PHE A 8 61.98 35.14 -3.77
C PHE A 8 61.48 34.01 -2.83
N PHE A 9 61.54 32.71 -3.14
CA PHE A 9 62.10 31.94 -4.25
C PHE A 9 61.45 30.52 -4.26
N ARG A 10 61.26 29.97 -5.48
CA ARG A 10 61.40 28.56 -5.92
C ARG A 10 60.65 27.40 -5.24
N ARG A 11 59.91 26.71 -6.12
CA ARG A 11 59.43 25.32 -6.06
C ARG A 11 60.57 24.29 -5.98
N SER A 12 60.30 23.19 -5.29
CA SER A 12 60.81 21.85 -5.62
C SER A 12 59.65 20.86 -5.69
N GLU A 13 59.71 20.00 -6.70
CA GLU A 13 58.76 18.95 -7.05
C GLU A 13 58.93 17.72 -6.16
N ALA A 14 57.85 16.96 -5.92
CA ALA A 14 57.94 15.56 -5.48
C ALA A 14 56.70 14.75 -5.89
N GLN A 15 57.00 13.50 -6.29
CA GLN A 15 56.20 12.47 -6.94
C GLN A 15 55.10 11.82 -6.07
N PRO A 16 54.14 11.07 -6.66
CA PRO A 16 53.05 10.42 -5.93
C PRO A 16 53.42 8.99 -5.48
N PRO A 17 52.88 8.46 -4.36
CA PRO A 17 53.00 7.07 -4.00
C PRO A 17 51.79 6.23 -4.42
N SER A 18 52.03 4.93 -4.33
CA SER A 18 51.44 3.79 -5.00
C SER A 18 50.13 3.25 -4.40
N LYS A 19 49.47 2.44 -5.23
CA LYS A 19 48.19 1.74 -5.03
C LYS A 19 48.24 0.74 -3.85
N SER A 20 47.21 0.77 -3.00
CA SER A 20 46.83 -0.35 -2.13
C SER A 20 45.35 -0.69 -2.32
N SER A 21 45.07 -2.00 -2.39
CA SER A 21 43.78 -2.62 -2.69
C SER A 21 42.84 -2.57 -1.48
N LYS A 22 41.73 -1.82 -1.60
CA LYS A 22 40.64 -1.82 -0.62
C LYS A 22 39.48 -2.67 -1.14
N LYS A 23 39.15 -3.76 -0.43
CA LYS A 23 37.84 -4.42 -0.51
C LYS A 23 36.79 -3.43 0.02
N ARG A 24 35.83 -3.05 -0.82
CA ARG A 24 34.72 -2.15 -0.45
C ARG A 24 33.54 -3.01 0.02
N ASN A 25 33.17 -2.86 1.29
CA ASN A 25 31.87 -3.28 1.82
C ASN A 25 30.82 -2.23 1.41
N ILE A 26 29.67 -2.70 0.94
CA ILE A 26 28.68 -1.89 0.23
C ILE A 26 27.53 -1.54 1.19
N ILE A 27 27.30 -0.25 1.28
CA ILE A 27 26.39 0.45 2.18
C ILE A 27 24.95 0.31 1.67
N PHE A 28 24.03 -0.21 2.48
CA PHE A 28 22.60 -0.06 2.25
C PHE A 28 22.10 1.24 2.90
N ARG A 29 22.20 2.35 2.18
CA ARG A 29 21.42 3.56 2.51
C ARG A 29 20.04 3.39 1.88
N ARG A 30 19.00 3.12 2.70
CA ARG A 30 17.64 3.46 2.30
C ARG A 30 17.62 4.97 2.08
N LYS A 31 17.49 5.44 0.83
CA LYS A 31 17.20 6.86 0.55
C LYS A 31 16.00 7.23 1.41
N SER A 32 16.10 8.28 2.23
CA SER A 32 14.90 8.86 2.84
C SER A 32 13.96 9.18 1.68
N LEU A 33 12.78 8.58 1.66
CA LEU A 33 11.74 8.93 0.70
C LEU A 33 11.51 10.43 0.87
N ASP A 34 11.90 11.20 -0.14
CA ASP A 34 11.67 12.64 -0.17
C ASP A 34 10.16 12.81 -0.37
N HIS A 35 9.44 12.83 0.74
CA HIS A 35 7.99 12.90 0.74
C HIS A 35 7.60 14.28 0.23
N LYS A 36 7.11 14.35 -1.01
CA LYS A 36 6.47 15.56 -1.53
C LYS A 36 5.46 16.08 -0.51
N LYS A 37 5.36 17.40 -0.32
CA LYS A 37 4.30 17.97 0.51
C LYS A 37 2.96 17.80 -0.21
N PHE A 38 1.95 17.30 0.49
CA PHE A 38 0.58 17.19 -0.04
C PHE A 38 0.17 18.55 -0.58
N SER A 39 -0.36 18.55 -1.79
CA SER A 39 -0.82 19.74 -2.47
C SER A 39 -2.24 19.50 -2.94
N ASP A 40 -3.14 20.38 -2.52
CA ASP A 40 -4.51 20.42 -3.02
C ASP A 40 -4.58 20.95 -4.48
N VAL A 41 -3.43 21.35 -5.03
CA VAL A 41 -3.26 21.85 -6.41
C VAL A 41 -2.82 20.75 -7.36
N LEU A 42 -1.94 19.85 -6.90
CA LEU A 42 -1.44 18.75 -7.70
C LEU A 42 -2.49 17.65 -7.78
N SER A 43 -2.59 17.01 -8.95
CA SER A 43 -3.39 15.79 -9.11
C SER A 43 -2.83 14.62 -8.30
N THR A 44 -3.65 13.60 -8.04
CA THR A 44 -3.18 12.39 -7.35
C THR A 44 -2.07 11.69 -8.13
N GLU A 45 -2.09 11.79 -9.47
CA GLU A 45 -1.04 11.30 -10.35
C GLU A 45 0.27 12.06 -10.13
N GLU A 46 0.29 13.39 -10.31
CA GLU A 46 1.51 14.21 -10.15
C GLU A 46 2.14 14.06 -8.76
N TYR A 47 1.28 13.93 -7.77
CA TYR A 47 1.68 13.80 -6.38
C TYR A 47 2.28 12.43 -6.05
N ASN A 48 1.65 11.34 -6.51
CA ASN A 48 2.09 9.98 -6.20
C ASN A 48 3.01 9.34 -7.26
N ALA A 49 3.26 10.02 -8.38
CA ALA A 49 4.09 9.52 -9.46
C ALA A 49 5.58 9.45 -9.09
N VAL A 50 6.24 8.43 -9.61
CA VAL A 50 7.68 8.20 -9.58
C VAL A 50 8.20 8.02 -11.01
N ASP A 51 9.44 8.42 -11.27
CA ASP A 51 10.03 8.32 -12.62
C ASP A 51 10.48 6.90 -12.94
N GLU A 52 10.85 6.11 -11.93
CA GLU A 52 11.33 4.75 -12.13
C GLU A 52 10.19 3.74 -12.31
N PRO A 53 10.20 2.91 -13.38
CA PRO A 53 9.19 1.90 -13.63
C PRO A 53 9.34 0.74 -12.64
N GLN A 54 8.68 0.85 -11.49
CA GLN A 54 8.61 -0.19 -10.49
C GLN A 54 7.14 -0.63 -10.30
N TYR A 55 6.92 -1.95 -10.26
CA TYR A 55 5.59 -2.54 -10.18
C TYR A 55 5.50 -3.45 -8.98
N PHE A 56 4.53 -3.18 -8.11
CA PHE A 56 4.35 -3.86 -6.83
C PHE A 56 2.95 -4.45 -6.72
N GLY A 57 2.81 -5.42 -5.80
CA GLY A 57 1.53 -6.01 -5.45
C GLY A 57 1.03 -7.12 -6.38
N PRO A 58 -0.16 -7.70 -6.10
CA PRO A 58 -0.75 -8.80 -6.87
C PRO A 58 -0.99 -8.45 -8.35
N TYR A 59 -1.22 -7.17 -8.66
CA TYR A 59 -1.48 -6.68 -10.01
C TYR A 59 -0.24 -6.12 -10.71
N ALA A 60 0.96 -6.40 -10.20
CA ALA A 60 2.22 -5.94 -10.80
C ALA A 60 2.41 -6.45 -12.24
N HIS A 61 1.93 -7.66 -12.57
CA HIS A 61 1.99 -8.19 -13.93
C HIS A 61 1.05 -7.46 -14.88
N ILE A 62 -0.16 -7.10 -14.43
CA ILE A 62 -1.09 -6.28 -15.22
C ILE A 62 -0.49 -4.90 -15.45
N ARG A 63 0.01 -4.25 -14.38
CA ARG A 63 0.65 -2.94 -14.49
C ARG A 63 1.78 -2.91 -15.51
N LYS A 64 2.58 -3.98 -15.65
CA LYS A 64 3.65 -4.06 -16.66
C LYS A 64 3.17 -4.03 -18.11
N GLN A 65 1.91 -4.38 -18.35
CA GLN A 65 1.31 -4.48 -19.69
C GLN A 65 0.56 -3.20 -20.11
N LEU A 66 0.43 -2.22 -19.20
CA LEU A 66 -0.30 -0.99 -19.45
C LEU A 66 0.50 0.02 -20.25
N ASP A 67 -0.21 0.94 -20.90
CA ASP A 67 0.36 2.03 -21.68
C ASP A 67 0.71 3.24 -20.79
N TYR A 68 2.01 3.39 -20.49
CA TYR A 68 2.55 4.51 -19.73
C TYR A 68 2.86 5.76 -20.56
N THR A 69 2.48 5.80 -21.85
CA THR A 69 2.39 7.10 -22.55
C THR A 69 1.21 7.93 -22.03
N TYR A 70 0.19 7.24 -21.49
CA TYR A 70 -0.98 7.87 -20.89
C TYR A 70 -0.95 7.88 -19.37
N HIS A 71 -0.45 6.81 -18.74
CA HIS A 71 -0.38 6.65 -17.28
C HIS A 71 1.02 6.96 -16.72
N ARG A 72 1.11 7.29 -15.44
CA ARG A 72 2.39 7.36 -14.70
C ARG A 72 2.66 6.12 -13.86
N HIS A 73 3.91 5.89 -13.49
CA HIS A 73 4.28 4.92 -12.45
C HIS A 73 4.02 5.54 -11.09
N TYR A 74 3.45 4.76 -10.17
CA TYR A 74 3.09 5.23 -8.82
C TYR A 74 4.05 4.63 -7.79
N ARG A 75 4.28 5.34 -6.68
CA ARG A 75 5.03 4.79 -5.54
C ARG A 75 4.39 3.51 -4.97
N LYS A 76 5.20 2.70 -4.29
CA LYS A 76 4.83 1.37 -3.78
C LYS A 76 3.57 1.39 -2.91
N GLU A 77 3.51 2.31 -1.96
CA GLU A 77 2.38 2.45 -1.01
C GLU A 77 1.09 2.81 -1.74
N ARG A 78 1.20 3.60 -2.81
CA ARG A 78 0.05 3.99 -3.62
C ARG A 78 -0.45 2.83 -4.48
N GLN A 79 0.45 2.02 -5.04
CA GLN A 79 0.05 0.80 -5.74
C GLN A 79 -0.69 -0.17 -4.81
N TRP A 80 -0.31 -0.28 -3.53
CA TRP A 80 -1.04 -1.10 -2.56
C TRP A 80 -2.45 -0.62 -2.25
N LEU A 81 -2.64 0.70 -2.15
CA LEU A 81 -3.99 1.26 -2.03
C LEU A 81 -4.83 0.92 -3.27
N GLN A 82 -4.27 1.10 -4.47
CA GLN A 82 -4.94 0.73 -5.71
C GLN A 82 -5.33 -0.75 -5.72
N ASP A 83 -4.43 -1.64 -5.29
CA ASP A 83 -4.68 -3.08 -5.19
C ASP A 83 -5.80 -3.38 -4.19
N SER A 84 -5.80 -2.75 -3.01
CA SER A 84 -6.87 -2.90 -2.02
C SER A 84 -8.23 -2.45 -2.58
N ILE A 85 -8.28 -1.37 -3.36
CA ILE A 85 -9.51 -0.92 -4.04
C ILE A 85 -9.98 -1.95 -5.07
N ILE A 86 -9.06 -2.56 -5.80
CA ILE A 86 -9.36 -3.57 -6.83
C ILE A 86 -9.88 -4.85 -6.18
N GLU A 87 -9.16 -5.38 -5.18
CA GLU A 87 -9.58 -6.56 -4.42
C GLU A 87 -10.96 -6.34 -3.80
N ASP A 88 -11.22 -5.17 -3.21
CA ASP A 88 -12.55 -4.87 -2.66
C ASP A 88 -13.66 -4.96 -3.70
N ILE A 89 -13.42 -4.55 -4.94
CA ILE A 89 -14.44 -4.61 -5.99
C ILE A 89 -14.55 -6.02 -6.59
N LEU A 90 -13.46 -6.80 -6.60
CA LEU A 90 -13.49 -8.18 -7.06
C LEU A 90 -14.09 -9.14 -6.02
N ASP A 91 -13.91 -8.84 -4.73
CA ASP A 91 -14.39 -9.63 -3.60
C ASP A 91 -15.77 -9.17 -3.10
N HIS A 92 -16.16 -7.90 -3.29
CA HIS A 92 -17.53 -7.45 -3.04
C HIS A 92 -18.43 -8.02 -4.10
N ASP A 93 -19.08 -9.14 -3.81
CA ASP A 93 -20.20 -9.54 -4.63
C ASP A 93 -21.35 -10.18 -3.85
N GLY A 94 -22.54 -9.71 -4.22
CA GLY A 94 -23.77 -10.48 -4.15
C GLY A 94 -23.81 -11.63 -5.19
N ASP A 95 -22.64 -12.12 -5.61
CA ASP A 95 -22.39 -13.41 -6.20
C ASP A 95 -22.32 -14.37 -5.00
N GLY A 96 -23.04 -15.48 -5.04
CA GLY A 96 -23.02 -16.43 -3.93
C GLY A 96 -21.61 -16.92 -3.60
N VAL A 97 -21.49 -17.73 -2.55
CA VAL A 97 -20.24 -18.32 -2.03
C VAL A 97 -19.38 -19.07 -3.09
N GLU A 98 -19.86 -19.22 -4.32
CA GLU A 98 -19.13 -19.80 -5.46
C GLU A 98 -19.17 -18.85 -6.66
N CYS A 99 -18.02 -18.28 -7.01
CA CYS A 99 -17.84 -17.52 -8.26
C CYS A 99 -17.98 -18.48 -9.44
N VAL A 100 -19.07 -18.33 -10.20
CA VAL A 100 -19.32 -19.12 -11.41
C VAL A 100 -18.78 -18.34 -12.60
N THR A 101 -17.75 -18.87 -13.26
CA THR A 101 -17.16 -18.25 -14.45
C THR A 101 -17.90 -18.70 -15.72
N PRO A 102 -18.30 -17.76 -16.61
CA PRO A 102 -18.82 -18.10 -17.93
C PRO A 102 -17.76 -18.70 -18.85
N THR A 103 -18.17 -19.56 -19.79
CA THR A 103 -17.30 -20.03 -20.89
C THR A 103 -16.93 -18.93 -21.88
N GLN A 104 -17.81 -17.94 -22.04
CA GLN A 104 -17.62 -16.75 -22.88
C GLN A 104 -17.99 -15.50 -22.07
N PRO A 105 -17.01 -14.88 -21.38
CA PRO A 105 -17.25 -13.65 -20.65
C PRO A 105 -17.56 -12.49 -21.61
N TRP A 106 -18.32 -11.52 -21.11
CA TRP A 106 -18.64 -10.28 -21.81
C TRP A 106 -17.91 -9.10 -21.18
N LEU A 107 -17.36 -8.23 -22.01
CA LEU A 107 -17.02 -6.85 -21.67
C LEU A 107 -18.05 -5.91 -22.28
N ILE A 108 -18.88 -5.31 -21.44
CA ILE A 108 -20.01 -4.47 -21.85
C ILE A 108 -19.69 -3.01 -21.53
N PHE A 109 -19.60 -2.18 -22.56
CA PHE A 109 -19.53 -0.73 -22.40
C PHE A 109 -20.93 -0.16 -22.21
N THR A 110 -21.18 0.50 -21.07
CA THR A 110 -22.44 1.22 -20.86
C THR A 110 -22.22 2.69 -21.15
N VAL A 111 -22.95 3.20 -22.13
CA VAL A 111 -22.70 4.49 -22.75
C VAL A 111 -23.98 5.29 -22.76
N GLY A 112 -23.86 6.62 -22.76
CA GLY A 112 -25.01 7.50 -22.64
C GLY A 112 -24.69 8.79 -21.89
N PRO A 113 -25.47 9.85 -22.11
CA PRO A 113 -25.22 11.16 -21.51
C PRO A 113 -25.28 11.09 -19.98
N ARG A 114 -24.55 12.01 -19.31
CA ARG A 114 -24.61 12.14 -17.85
C ARG A 114 -26.04 12.42 -17.42
N GLY A 115 -26.59 11.58 -16.55
CA GLY A 115 -27.99 11.67 -16.12
C GLY A 115 -28.97 10.72 -16.84
N ALA A 116 -28.52 9.96 -17.85
CA ALA A 116 -29.34 8.93 -18.52
C ALA A 116 -29.74 7.75 -17.61
N GLY A 117 -29.02 7.55 -16.50
CA GLY A 117 -29.32 6.50 -15.54
C GLY A 117 -28.66 5.15 -15.84
N LYS A 118 -27.53 5.14 -16.56
CA LYS A 118 -26.77 3.93 -16.96
C LYS A 118 -26.67 2.87 -15.86
N ARG A 119 -26.03 3.20 -14.74
CA ARG A 119 -25.87 2.29 -13.60
C ARG A 119 -27.21 1.76 -13.05
N GLN A 120 -28.25 2.59 -13.03
CA GLN A 120 -29.58 2.19 -12.58
C GLN A 120 -30.22 1.18 -13.55
N VAL A 121 -30.10 1.43 -14.85
CA VAL A 121 -30.64 0.53 -15.89
C VAL A 121 -29.99 -0.85 -15.77
N ILE A 122 -28.66 -0.92 -15.72
CA ILE A 122 -27.94 -2.20 -15.59
C ILE A 122 -28.39 -2.95 -14.34
N ARG A 123 -28.40 -2.28 -13.19
CA ARG A 123 -28.82 -2.89 -11.93
C ARG A 123 -30.22 -3.49 -12.06
N ASP A 124 -31.17 -2.71 -12.57
CA ASP A 124 -32.56 -3.12 -12.64
C ASP A 124 -32.76 -4.26 -13.67
N LEU A 125 -32.00 -4.26 -14.77
CA LEU A 125 -32.00 -5.37 -15.73
C LEU A 125 -31.42 -6.66 -15.12
N THR A 126 -30.33 -6.57 -14.36
CA THR A 126 -29.76 -7.72 -13.64
C THR A 126 -30.71 -8.23 -12.56
N GLU A 127 -31.30 -7.35 -11.75
CA GLU A 127 -32.25 -7.71 -10.68
C GLU A 127 -33.54 -8.35 -11.23
N GLN A 128 -34.01 -7.90 -12.39
CA GLN A 128 -35.17 -8.47 -13.07
C GLN A 128 -34.84 -9.76 -13.85
N GLY A 129 -33.56 -10.17 -13.91
CA GLY A 129 -33.12 -11.33 -14.68
C GLY A 129 -33.20 -11.12 -16.20
N ARG A 130 -33.27 -9.86 -16.66
CA ARG A 130 -33.25 -9.49 -18.08
C ARG A 130 -31.84 -9.46 -18.65
N LEU A 131 -30.83 -9.22 -17.82
CA LEU A 131 -29.42 -9.33 -18.17
C LEU A 131 -28.82 -10.56 -17.46
N GLY A 132 -28.82 -11.70 -18.14
CA GLY A 132 -28.53 -13.04 -17.59
C GLY A 132 -27.06 -13.36 -17.32
N LEU A 133 -26.27 -12.40 -16.81
CA LEU A 133 -24.85 -12.61 -16.54
C LEU A 133 -24.65 -13.50 -15.29
N LEU A 134 -23.79 -14.52 -15.38
CA LEU A 134 -23.51 -15.42 -14.26
C LEU A 134 -22.85 -14.69 -13.08
N THR A 135 -21.79 -13.92 -13.37
CA THR A 135 -21.04 -13.07 -12.43
C THR A 135 -20.55 -11.84 -13.19
N HIS A 136 -20.49 -10.65 -12.58
CA HIS A 136 -19.98 -9.46 -13.27
C HIS A 136 -19.35 -8.44 -12.34
N VAL A 137 -18.33 -7.75 -12.86
CA VAL A 137 -17.65 -6.65 -12.17
C VAL A 137 -18.06 -5.32 -12.80
N GLY A 138 -18.67 -4.45 -11.99
CA GLY A 138 -18.98 -3.08 -12.39
C GLY A 138 -17.77 -2.15 -12.24
N VAL A 139 -17.26 -1.62 -13.36
CA VAL A 139 -16.12 -0.71 -13.40
C VAL A 139 -16.61 0.70 -13.71
N ASP A 140 -16.55 1.59 -12.73
CA ASP A 140 -17.01 2.97 -12.84
C ASP A 140 -15.97 3.94 -12.27
N SER A 141 -15.42 4.79 -13.15
CA SER A 141 -14.36 5.75 -12.78
C SER A 141 -14.82 6.79 -11.74
N ASP A 142 -16.10 7.17 -11.73
CA ASP A 142 -16.68 8.08 -10.74
C ASP A 142 -16.85 7.39 -9.38
N ALA A 143 -17.14 6.09 -9.35
CA ALA A 143 -17.16 5.31 -8.12
C ALA A 143 -15.74 5.10 -7.57
N LEU A 144 -14.80 4.75 -8.45
CA LEU A 144 -13.41 4.48 -8.09
C LEU A 144 -12.69 5.69 -7.51
N ARG A 145 -12.84 6.88 -8.11
CA ARG A 145 -12.16 8.08 -7.58
C ARG A 145 -12.61 8.45 -6.16
N ARG A 146 -13.85 8.13 -5.76
CA ARG A 146 -14.35 8.36 -4.39
C ARG A 146 -13.69 7.44 -3.36
N ARG A 147 -12.94 6.43 -3.80
CA ARG A 147 -12.14 5.55 -2.93
C ARG A 147 -10.72 6.08 -2.72
N LEU A 148 -10.33 7.17 -3.38
CA LEU A 148 -9.03 7.80 -3.17
C LEU A 148 -9.07 8.69 -1.92
N PRO A 149 -8.10 8.59 -0.99
CA PRO A 149 -8.04 9.41 0.23
C PRO A 149 -8.12 10.92 -0.02
N GLU A 150 -7.51 11.38 -1.12
CA GLU A 150 -7.43 12.80 -1.47
C GLU A 150 -8.76 13.36 -2.02
N TYR A 151 -9.68 12.51 -2.46
CA TYR A 151 -10.89 12.91 -3.19
C TYR A 151 -11.73 13.94 -2.42
N GLU A 152 -11.95 13.71 -1.13
CA GLU A 152 -12.75 14.60 -0.28
C GLU A 152 -12.06 15.94 -0.04
N THR A 153 -10.73 15.94 0.11
CA THR A 153 -9.95 17.17 0.26
C THR A 153 -10.08 18.03 -1.00
N TYR A 154 -9.90 17.44 -2.18
CA TYR A 154 -10.11 18.14 -3.44
C TYR A 154 -11.57 18.58 -3.64
N LEU A 155 -12.55 17.79 -3.22
CA LEU A 155 -13.96 18.16 -3.32
C LEU A 155 -14.26 19.42 -2.48
N LYS A 156 -13.65 19.55 -1.30
CA LYS A 156 -13.81 20.72 -0.43
C LYS A 156 -13.05 21.94 -0.96
N SER A 157 -11.78 21.78 -1.34
CA SER A 157 -10.93 22.90 -1.73
C SER A 157 -11.18 23.35 -3.18
N ARG A 158 -11.47 22.41 -4.08
CA ARG A 158 -11.60 22.63 -5.53
C ARG A 158 -12.70 21.77 -6.15
N PRO A 159 -13.98 21.99 -5.79
CA PRO A 159 -15.11 21.17 -6.27
C PRO A 159 -15.22 21.11 -7.80
N ASP A 160 -14.80 22.16 -8.53
CA ASP A 160 -14.82 22.20 -9.99
C ASP A 160 -13.66 21.44 -10.65
N GLN A 161 -12.60 21.11 -9.90
CA GLN A 161 -11.40 20.43 -10.43
C GLN A 161 -11.21 19.00 -9.91
N VAL A 162 -11.96 18.58 -8.88
CA VAL A 162 -11.82 17.24 -8.26
C VAL A 162 -11.82 16.09 -9.27
N ASP A 163 -12.66 16.19 -10.30
CA ASP A 163 -12.73 15.19 -11.36
C ASP A 163 -11.41 15.13 -12.15
N ASN A 164 -10.84 16.28 -12.52
CA ASN A 164 -9.56 16.34 -13.24
C ASN A 164 -8.38 15.91 -12.37
N LEU A 165 -8.36 16.32 -11.09
CA LEU A 165 -7.28 16.02 -10.14
C LEU A 165 -7.20 14.51 -9.79
N THR A 166 -8.28 13.77 -10.01
CA THR A 166 -8.35 12.31 -9.71
C THR A 166 -8.51 11.44 -10.97
N LYS A 167 -8.74 12.05 -12.14
CA LYS A 167 -9.10 11.36 -13.39
C LYS A 167 -8.10 10.29 -13.80
N LYS A 168 -6.81 10.65 -13.80
CA LYS A 168 -5.73 9.82 -14.33
C LYS A 168 -5.54 8.54 -13.52
N GLU A 169 -5.44 8.69 -12.21
CA GLU A 169 -5.32 7.54 -11.32
C GLU A 169 -6.58 6.67 -11.31
N ALA A 170 -7.77 7.28 -11.27
CA ALA A 170 -9.02 6.51 -11.36
C ALA A 170 -9.11 5.74 -12.69
N GLY A 171 -8.62 6.33 -13.79
CA GLY A 171 -8.50 5.66 -15.08
C GLY A 171 -7.53 4.48 -15.06
N LEU A 172 -6.37 4.63 -14.42
CA LEU A 172 -5.43 3.53 -14.20
C LEU A 172 -6.09 2.38 -13.43
N ILE A 173 -6.77 2.69 -12.32
CA ILE A 173 -7.46 1.68 -11.51
C ILE A 173 -8.56 0.99 -12.33
N CYS A 174 -9.33 1.73 -13.13
CA CYS A 174 -10.33 1.14 -14.04
C CYS A 174 -9.70 0.10 -14.97
N GLU A 175 -8.56 0.43 -15.59
CA GLU A 175 -7.91 -0.46 -16.55
C GLU A 175 -7.35 -1.71 -15.86
N ILE A 176 -6.71 -1.57 -14.69
CA ILE A 176 -6.22 -2.72 -13.91
C ILE A 176 -7.40 -3.60 -13.47
N LEU A 177 -8.46 -3.02 -12.91
CA LEU A 177 -9.65 -3.74 -12.47
C LEU A 177 -10.32 -4.49 -13.62
N THR A 178 -10.43 -3.87 -14.79
CA THR A 178 -10.98 -4.48 -16.01
C THR A 178 -10.18 -5.73 -16.39
N LEU A 179 -8.85 -5.60 -16.49
CA LEU A 179 -7.98 -6.72 -16.84
C LEU A 179 -7.97 -7.82 -15.77
N ALA A 180 -7.98 -7.44 -14.49
CA ALA A 180 -8.04 -8.38 -13.38
C ALA A 180 -9.34 -9.20 -13.40
N ALA A 181 -10.48 -8.55 -13.65
CA ALA A 181 -11.78 -9.22 -13.78
C ALA A 181 -11.83 -10.18 -14.98
N ILE A 182 -11.28 -9.77 -16.13
CA ILE A 182 -11.17 -10.64 -17.32
C ILE A 182 -10.27 -11.85 -17.04
N GLN A 183 -9.11 -11.64 -16.39
CA GLN A 183 -8.21 -12.74 -16.01
C GLN A 183 -8.84 -13.70 -15.00
N ALA A 184 -9.75 -13.20 -14.15
CA ALA A 184 -10.58 -14.01 -13.28
C ALA A 184 -11.76 -14.70 -14.00
N GLY A 185 -11.90 -14.52 -15.32
CA GLY A 185 -12.94 -15.11 -16.14
C GLY A 185 -14.33 -14.52 -15.92
N ARG A 186 -14.44 -13.30 -15.37
CA ARG A 186 -15.71 -12.65 -15.03
C ARG A 186 -16.20 -11.77 -16.18
N ASN A 187 -17.51 -11.51 -16.22
CA ASN A 187 -18.02 -10.44 -17.07
C ASN A 187 -17.60 -9.08 -16.51
N VAL A 188 -17.45 -8.08 -17.36
CA VAL A 188 -17.10 -6.71 -16.98
C VAL A 188 -18.14 -5.76 -17.56
N ILE A 189 -18.65 -4.86 -16.72
CA ILE A 189 -19.51 -3.76 -17.15
C ILE A 189 -18.75 -2.45 -16.92
N LEU A 190 -18.29 -1.82 -18.01
CA LEU A 190 -17.49 -0.60 -17.97
C LEU A 190 -18.37 0.63 -18.24
N ASP A 191 -18.57 1.47 -17.22
CA ASP A 191 -19.28 2.75 -17.38
C ASP A 191 -18.33 3.82 -17.94
N GLY A 192 -18.68 4.37 -19.11
CA GLY A 192 -17.86 5.32 -19.82
C GLY A 192 -18.64 6.27 -20.74
N SER A 193 -17.95 7.29 -21.23
CA SER A 193 -18.49 8.27 -22.18
C SER A 193 -18.17 7.95 -23.65
N LEU A 194 -17.36 6.93 -23.93
CA LEU A 194 -16.74 6.65 -25.25
C LEU A 194 -16.07 7.86 -25.92
N SER A 195 -15.67 8.88 -25.15
CA SER A 195 -15.18 10.15 -25.71
C SER A 195 -13.87 10.04 -26.49
N ASN A 196 -13.16 8.91 -26.41
CA ASN A 196 -11.97 8.62 -27.18
C ASN A 196 -12.17 7.30 -27.93
N VAL A 197 -12.78 7.36 -29.12
CA VAL A 197 -13.08 6.19 -29.96
C VAL A 197 -11.82 5.39 -30.28
N GLN A 198 -10.72 6.07 -30.62
CA GLN A 198 -9.46 5.40 -30.98
C GLN A 198 -8.90 4.57 -29.83
N TRP A 199 -8.96 5.08 -28.60
CA TRP A 199 -8.53 4.31 -27.43
C TRP A 199 -9.39 3.06 -27.23
N HIS A 200 -10.71 3.15 -27.43
CA HIS A 200 -11.60 1.98 -27.32
C HIS A 200 -11.36 0.97 -28.45
N LEU A 201 -11.14 1.42 -29.69
CA LEU A 201 -10.75 0.55 -30.80
C LEU A 201 -9.47 -0.23 -30.45
N ASN A 202 -8.44 0.47 -29.97
CA ASN A 202 -7.17 -0.14 -29.59
C ASN A 202 -7.35 -1.15 -28.44
N LEU A 203 -8.15 -0.79 -27.42
CA LEU A 203 -8.45 -1.67 -26.30
C LEU A 203 -9.18 -2.94 -26.76
N ILE A 204 -10.24 -2.81 -27.55
CA ILE A 204 -11.05 -3.93 -28.03
C ILE A 204 -10.18 -4.87 -28.87
N ASN A 205 -9.42 -4.32 -29.83
CA ASN A 205 -8.56 -5.13 -30.70
C ASN A 205 -7.49 -5.89 -29.89
N ARG A 206 -6.79 -5.20 -28.97
CA ARG A 206 -5.83 -5.83 -28.06
C ARG A 206 -6.47 -6.98 -27.27
N LEU A 207 -7.64 -6.73 -26.69
CA LEU A 207 -8.31 -7.73 -25.85
C LEU A 207 -8.89 -8.89 -26.66
N LYS A 208 -9.37 -8.68 -27.90
CA LYS A 208 -9.76 -9.78 -28.81
C LYS A 208 -8.57 -10.64 -29.22
N GLU A 209 -7.38 -10.04 -29.32
CA GLU A 209 -6.15 -10.78 -29.58
C GLU A 209 -5.75 -11.66 -28.41
N GLU A 210 -5.77 -11.10 -27.19
CA GLU A 210 -5.32 -11.76 -25.96
C GLU A 210 -6.36 -12.77 -25.39
N TYR A 211 -7.65 -12.45 -25.46
CA TYR A 211 -8.75 -13.21 -24.86
C TYR A 211 -9.76 -13.66 -25.94
N LYS A 212 -9.46 -14.77 -26.62
CA LYS A 212 -10.24 -15.27 -27.79
C LYS A 212 -11.72 -15.55 -27.53
N LEU A 213 -12.10 -15.80 -26.28
CA LEU A 213 -13.48 -16.11 -25.88
C LEU A 213 -14.23 -14.90 -25.32
N LEU A 214 -13.57 -13.75 -25.17
CA LEU A 214 -14.17 -12.53 -24.63
C LEU A 214 -15.05 -11.88 -25.71
N LYS A 215 -16.33 -11.70 -25.39
CA LYS A 215 -17.29 -10.96 -26.21
C LYS A 215 -17.37 -9.49 -25.79
N PHE A 216 -17.77 -8.62 -26.71
CA PHE A 216 -17.85 -7.17 -26.53
C PHE A 216 -19.25 -6.65 -26.82
N GLY A 217 -19.83 -5.94 -25.86
CA GLY A 217 -21.16 -5.33 -25.97
C GLY A 217 -21.12 -3.82 -25.80
N ILE A 218 -22.01 -3.08 -26.48
CA ILE A 218 -22.25 -1.66 -26.20
C ILE A 218 -23.73 -1.46 -25.87
N PHE A 219 -24.01 -0.95 -24.67
CA PHE A 219 -25.36 -0.60 -24.22
C PHE A 219 -25.51 0.92 -24.22
N ASN A 220 -26.17 1.46 -25.24
CA ASN A 220 -26.50 2.88 -25.33
C ASN A 220 -27.75 3.19 -24.53
N VAL A 221 -27.60 3.83 -23.37
CA VAL A 221 -28.71 4.23 -22.52
C VAL A 221 -29.11 5.67 -22.83
N THR A 222 -30.30 5.83 -23.40
CA THR A 222 -30.87 7.13 -23.76
C THR A 222 -32.05 7.47 -22.84
N ALA A 223 -32.39 8.75 -22.74
CA ALA A 223 -33.53 9.22 -21.96
C ALA A 223 -34.02 10.57 -22.49
N PRO A 224 -35.28 10.97 -22.22
CA PRO A 224 -35.76 12.30 -22.60
C PRO A 224 -34.86 13.42 -22.05
N GLN A 225 -34.50 14.40 -22.88
CA GLN A 225 -33.58 15.50 -22.54
C GLN A 225 -33.91 16.20 -21.21
N LYS A 226 -35.20 16.49 -20.97
CA LYS A 226 -35.68 17.08 -19.71
C LYS A 226 -35.34 16.23 -18.48
N ARG A 227 -35.36 14.90 -18.62
CA ARG A 227 -35.01 13.95 -17.55
C ARG A 227 -33.51 13.92 -17.33
N ILE A 228 -32.71 13.87 -18.40
CA ILE A 228 -31.24 13.90 -18.35
C ILE A 228 -30.77 15.12 -17.55
N VAL A 229 -31.24 16.32 -17.94
CA VAL A 229 -30.87 17.58 -17.27
C VAL A 229 -31.29 17.57 -15.81
N LYS A 230 -32.54 17.16 -15.50
CA LYS A 230 -33.03 17.10 -14.11
C LYS A 230 -32.23 16.12 -13.25
N HIS A 231 -31.88 14.95 -13.78
CA HIS A 231 -31.07 13.96 -13.07
C HIS A 231 -29.64 14.45 -12.87
N ALA A 232 -29.03 15.05 -13.90
CA ALA A 232 -27.70 15.64 -13.79
C ALA A 232 -27.65 16.74 -12.72
N GLN A 233 -28.65 17.62 -12.66
CA GLN A 233 -28.77 18.64 -11.62
C GLN A 233 -28.96 18.05 -10.22
N LYS A 234 -29.82 17.03 -10.08
CA LYS A 234 -29.99 16.33 -8.80
C LYS A 234 -28.68 15.68 -8.34
N MET A 235 -27.91 15.13 -9.28
CA MET A 235 -26.61 14.53 -8.97
C MET A 235 -25.54 15.58 -8.66
N ALA A 236 -25.54 16.72 -9.34
CA ALA A 236 -24.69 17.86 -9.01
C ALA A 236 -24.88 18.26 -7.54
N ILE A 237 -26.14 18.47 -7.13
CA ILE A 237 -26.49 18.83 -5.74
C ILE A 237 -26.05 17.74 -4.76
N ALA A 238 -26.37 16.47 -5.05
CA ALA A 238 -26.07 15.37 -4.13
C ALA A 238 -24.56 15.08 -4.00
N THR A 239 -23.77 15.37 -5.04
CA THR A 239 -22.32 15.09 -5.06
C THR A 239 -21.47 16.32 -4.78
N GLY A 240 -22.05 17.51 -4.74
CA GLY A 240 -21.31 18.78 -4.65
C GLY A 240 -20.53 19.13 -5.93
N ARG A 241 -20.70 18.37 -7.02
CA ARG A 241 -20.00 18.61 -8.29
C ARG A 241 -20.80 19.57 -9.16
N ASN A 242 -20.11 20.41 -9.93
CA ASN A 242 -20.73 21.28 -10.92
C ASN A 242 -20.67 20.64 -12.32
N PHE A 243 -21.79 20.67 -13.06
CA PHE A 243 -21.85 20.15 -14.43
C PHE A 243 -22.43 21.22 -15.37
N SER A 244 -21.65 21.61 -16.37
CA SER A 244 -22.15 22.54 -17.39
C SER A 244 -23.16 21.84 -18.31
N ARG A 245 -24.19 22.58 -18.73
CA ARG A 245 -25.22 22.06 -19.66
C ARG A 245 -24.58 21.70 -21.00
N GLU A 246 -23.60 22.48 -21.42
CA GLU A 246 -22.82 22.29 -22.65
C GLU A 246 -22.07 20.95 -22.62
N SER A 247 -21.57 20.52 -21.46
CA SER A 247 -20.95 19.20 -21.32
C SER A 247 -21.94 18.05 -21.47
N ILE A 248 -23.20 18.24 -21.04
CA ILE A 248 -24.25 17.23 -21.16
C ILE A 248 -24.66 17.11 -22.63
N PHE A 249 -24.87 18.24 -23.32
CA PHE A 249 -25.28 18.27 -24.73
C PHE A 249 -24.23 17.74 -25.68
N ARG A 250 -22.95 18.12 -25.50
CA ARG A 250 -21.85 17.54 -26.29
C ARG A 250 -21.81 16.01 -26.17
N GLY A 251 -22.13 15.48 -25.00
CA GLY A 251 -22.24 14.03 -24.81
C GLY A 251 -23.41 13.42 -25.59
N MET A 252 -24.56 14.10 -25.67
CA MET A 252 -25.71 13.61 -26.45
C MET A 252 -25.41 13.56 -27.95
N GLU A 253 -24.65 14.52 -28.47
CA GLU A 253 -24.31 14.62 -29.89
C GLU A 253 -23.19 13.66 -30.30
N ALA A 254 -22.14 13.50 -29.47
CA ALA A 254 -20.96 12.72 -29.85
C ALA A 254 -21.11 11.19 -29.68
N ILE A 255 -22.03 10.72 -28.84
CA ILE A 255 -22.18 9.29 -28.54
C ILE A 255 -22.64 8.45 -29.74
N PRO A 256 -23.65 8.87 -30.54
CA PRO A 256 -24.07 8.11 -31.73
C PRO A 256 -22.92 7.84 -32.71
N ASP A 257 -22.14 8.87 -33.05
CA ASP A 257 -20.99 8.75 -33.96
C ASP A 257 -19.92 7.79 -33.40
N ALA A 258 -19.67 7.87 -32.09
CA ALA A 258 -18.73 6.97 -31.41
C ALA A 258 -19.19 5.51 -31.42
N ILE A 259 -20.48 5.26 -31.23
CA ILE A 259 -21.07 3.91 -31.31
C ILE A 259 -20.93 3.37 -32.73
N GLU A 260 -21.24 4.18 -33.73
CA GLU A 260 -21.17 3.74 -35.13
C GLU A 260 -19.74 3.40 -35.55
N ALA A 261 -18.76 4.18 -35.09
CA ALA A 261 -17.35 3.87 -35.32
C ALA A 261 -16.87 2.58 -34.63
N LEU A 262 -17.46 2.20 -33.48
CA LEU A 262 -17.12 0.98 -32.74
C LEU A 262 -17.93 -0.24 -33.16
N ARG A 263 -19.09 -0.04 -33.81
CA ARG A 263 -20.00 -1.11 -34.24
C ARG A 263 -19.30 -2.25 -35.00
N PRO A 264 -18.34 -1.99 -35.92
CA PRO A 264 -17.69 -3.08 -36.66
C PRO A 264 -16.77 -3.98 -35.83
N VAL A 265 -16.34 -3.54 -34.64
CA VAL A 265 -15.37 -4.27 -33.81
C VAL A 265 -15.99 -4.89 -32.57
N VAL A 266 -17.27 -4.64 -32.28
CA VAL A 266 -17.99 -5.24 -31.14
C VAL A 266 -18.94 -6.33 -31.61
N ASP A 267 -19.27 -7.25 -30.70
CA ASP A 267 -20.10 -8.41 -31.02
C ASP A 267 -21.59 -8.09 -30.84
N PHE A 268 -21.93 -7.08 -30.02
CA PHE A 268 -23.31 -6.67 -29.77
C PHE A 268 -23.44 -5.17 -29.51
N VAL A 269 -24.51 -4.56 -30.04
CA VAL A 269 -24.89 -3.17 -29.75
C VAL A 269 -26.39 -3.11 -29.55
N CYS A 270 -26.86 -2.49 -28.45
CA CYS A 270 -28.27 -2.20 -28.25
C CYS A 270 -28.49 -0.79 -27.72
N GLU A 271 -29.66 -0.23 -27.99
CA GLU A 271 -30.11 1.02 -27.39
C GLU A 271 -31.27 0.75 -26.41
N ILE A 272 -31.15 1.31 -25.20
CA ILE A 272 -32.10 1.15 -24.10
C ILE A 272 -32.66 2.52 -23.72
N HIS A 273 -33.93 2.75 -24.05
CA HIS A 273 -34.65 3.98 -23.71
C HIS A 273 -35.15 3.93 -22.27
N ASN A 274 -34.60 4.80 -21.42
CA ASN A 274 -35.02 4.96 -20.03
C ASN A 274 -36.19 5.96 -19.92
N ASN A 275 -37.41 5.42 -20.03
CA ASN A 275 -38.66 6.16 -19.99
C ASN A 275 -39.30 6.15 -18.58
N ARG A 276 -40.36 6.95 -18.37
CA ARG A 276 -41.07 6.98 -17.08
C ARG A 276 -41.81 5.67 -16.78
N SER A 277 -42.26 4.98 -17.82
CA SER A 277 -43.01 3.72 -17.75
C SER A 277 -42.11 2.47 -17.63
N GLY A 278 -40.79 2.62 -17.72
CA GLY A 278 -39.84 1.51 -17.70
C GLY A 278 -38.75 1.63 -18.77
N TYR A 279 -38.13 0.51 -19.08
CA TYR A 279 -37.10 0.39 -20.12
C TYR A 279 -37.68 -0.19 -21.40
N GLN A 280 -37.29 0.38 -22.53
CA GLN A 280 -37.65 -0.11 -23.86
C GLN A 280 -36.38 -0.32 -24.67
N LEU A 281 -36.27 -1.47 -25.34
CA LEU A 281 -35.22 -1.73 -26.32
C LEU A 281 -35.62 -1.12 -27.66
N VAL A 282 -34.64 -0.60 -28.38
CA VAL A 282 -34.78 -0.15 -29.77
C VAL A 282 -34.36 -1.30 -30.68
N ASP A 283 -35.17 -1.59 -31.70
CA ASP A 283 -34.90 -2.59 -32.75
C ASP A 283 -34.82 -4.07 -32.32
N MET A 284 -35.19 -4.40 -31.07
CA MET A 284 -35.30 -5.78 -30.59
C MET A 284 -36.28 -5.90 -29.41
N ASP A 285 -36.75 -7.12 -29.13
CA ASP A 285 -37.51 -7.41 -27.93
C ASP A 285 -36.63 -7.94 -26.79
N TRP A 286 -37.24 -8.11 -25.61
CA TRP A 286 -36.52 -8.55 -24.41
C TRP A 286 -36.15 -10.04 -24.43
N ASP A 287 -36.87 -10.87 -25.19
CA ASP A 287 -36.62 -12.30 -25.25
C ASP A 287 -35.37 -12.55 -26.08
N ASP A 288 -35.25 -11.88 -27.25
CA ASP A 288 -34.04 -11.90 -28.08
C ASP A 288 -32.83 -11.35 -27.33
N PHE A 289 -32.99 -10.25 -26.61
CA PHE A 289 -31.94 -9.68 -25.76
C PHE A 289 -31.49 -10.67 -24.69
N GLN A 290 -32.41 -11.34 -24.00
CA GLN A 290 -32.07 -12.33 -22.97
C GLN A 290 -31.30 -13.51 -23.56
N VAL A 291 -31.72 -14.01 -24.72
CA VAL A 291 -31.07 -15.14 -25.41
C VAL A 291 -29.60 -14.84 -25.72
N GLU A 292 -29.27 -13.63 -26.17
CA GLU A 292 -27.88 -13.25 -26.47
C GLU A 292 -26.96 -13.29 -25.23
N PHE A 293 -27.50 -12.97 -24.05
CA PHE A 293 -26.75 -12.94 -22.79
C PHE A 293 -26.88 -14.22 -21.95
N LEU A 294 -27.49 -15.29 -22.48
CA LEU A 294 -27.48 -16.60 -21.81
C LEU A 294 -26.06 -17.15 -21.77
N GLN A 295 -25.57 -17.44 -20.56
CA GLN A 295 -24.21 -17.94 -20.36
C GLN A 295 -24.19 -19.37 -19.82
N MET A 296 -23.30 -20.18 -20.38
CA MET A 296 -22.94 -21.47 -19.82
C MET A 296 -21.82 -21.30 -18.81
N SER A 297 -21.91 -22.02 -17.69
CA SER A 297 -20.81 -22.10 -16.73
C SER A 297 -19.66 -22.93 -17.31
N ALA A 298 -18.43 -22.47 -17.08
CA ALA A 298 -17.22 -23.22 -17.41
C ALA A 298 -16.96 -24.41 -16.44
N TRP A 299 -17.79 -24.57 -15.40
CA TRP A 299 -17.64 -25.64 -14.42
C TRP A 299 -17.96 -27.02 -15.02
N GLN A 300 -17.04 -27.97 -14.90
CA GLN A 300 -17.25 -29.38 -15.28
C GLN A 300 -17.56 -30.25 -14.05
N PRO A 301 -18.50 -31.22 -14.15
CA PRO A 301 -18.77 -32.16 -13.08
C PRO A 301 -17.53 -32.98 -12.71
N GLY A 302 -16.98 -32.76 -11.50
CA GLY A 302 -15.79 -33.48 -11.00
C GLY A 302 -14.82 -32.64 -10.17
N MET A 303 -14.90 -31.30 -10.22
CA MET A 303 -14.18 -30.44 -9.29
C MET A 303 -14.87 -30.50 -7.91
N GLN A 304 -14.19 -31.04 -6.91
CA GLN A 304 -14.69 -31.27 -5.54
C GLN A 304 -15.01 -29.96 -4.78
N GLY A 305 -16.12 -29.31 -5.14
CA GLY A 305 -16.81 -28.31 -4.31
C GLY A 305 -18.04 -28.96 -3.69
N LYS A 306 -18.22 -28.82 -2.36
CA LYS A 306 -19.34 -29.43 -1.63
C LYS A 306 -20.67 -28.87 -2.13
N GLN A 307 -21.42 -29.66 -2.91
CA GLN A 307 -22.81 -29.35 -3.28
C GLN A 307 -23.63 -29.02 -2.02
N LYS A 308 -24.04 -27.76 -1.86
CA LYS A 308 -25.15 -27.41 -0.96
C LYS A 308 -26.45 -27.44 -1.75
N ARG A 309 -27.45 -28.11 -1.16
CA ARG A 309 -28.84 -28.10 -1.61
C ARG A 309 -29.32 -26.68 -1.89
N THR A 310 -29.94 -26.51 -3.04
CA THR A 310 -30.62 -25.31 -3.55
C THR A 310 -31.40 -24.60 -2.45
N VAL A 311 -30.85 -23.48 -1.97
CA VAL A 311 -31.55 -22.54 -1.08
C VAL A 311 -32.55 -21.77 -1.94
N SER A 312 -33.80 -21.68 -1.48
CA SER A 312 -34.88 -21.08 -2.28
C SER A 312 -34.59 -19.62 -2.64
N ARG A 313 -34.95 -19.21 -3.86
CA ARG A 313 -34.81 -17.86 -4.45
C ARG A 313 -35.34 -16.73 -3.56
N ARG A 314 -36.21 -16.99 -2.58
CA ARG A 314 -36.71 -16.00 -1.62
C ARG A 314 -35.71 -15.66 -0.50
N GLN A 315 -34.90 -16.62 -0.06
CA GLN A 315 -33.93 -16.41 1.03
C GLN A 315 -32.70 -15.62 0.56
N SER A 316 -32.30 -15.76 -0.71
CA SER A 316 -31.24 -14.95 -1.30
C SER A 316 -31.64 -13.49 -1.51
N ILE A 317 -32.92 -13.22 -1.80
CA ILE A 317 -33.45 -11.85 -1.95
C ILE A 317 -33.47 -11.13 -0.58
N GLN A 318 -33.91 -11.80 0.49
CA GLN A 318 -33.90 -11.20 1.84
C GLN A 318 -32.48 -10.94 2.36
N ALA A 319 -31.52 -11.84 2.08
CA ALA A 319 -30.11 -11.60 2.39
C ALA A 319 -29.55 -10.41 1.61
N ARG A 320 -29.91 -10.27 0.32
CA ARG A 320 -29.54 -9.11 -0.51
C ARG A 320 -30.13 -7.79 -0.02
N GLU A 321 -31.39 -7.76 0.42
CA GLU A 321 -32.01 -6.54 0.97
C GLU A 321 -31.34 -6.06 2.26
N ALA A 322 -30.83 -6.97 3.09
CA ALA A 322 -30.04 -6.63 4.27
C ALA A 322 -28.68 -6.02 3.91
N THR A 323 -27.97 -6.57 2.91
CA THR A 323 -26.69 -6.04 2.41
C THR A 323 -26.84 -4.69 1.70
N ILE A 324 -27.94 -4.47 0.96
CA ILE A 324 -28.20 -3.20 0.26
C ILE A 324 -28.61 -2.07 1.24
N ARG A 325 -29.22 -2.40 2.39
CA ARG A 325 -29.40 -1.40 3.47
C ARG A 325 -28.07 -0.98 4.10
N SER A 326 -27.08 -1.87 4.15
CA SER A 326 -25.71 -1.57 4.62
C SER A 326 -24.93 -0.65 3.66
N SER A 327 -25.18 -0.71 2.34
CA SER A 327 -24.47 0.18 1.38
C SER A 327 -24.88 1.67 1.44
N ARG A 328 -25.80 2.04 2.34
CA ARG A 328 -26.13 3.43 2.70
C ARG A 328 -25.38 3.93 3.94
N VAL A 329 -24.39 3.18 4.46
CA VAL A 329 -23.42 3.74 5.39
C VAL A 329 -22.81 4.95 4.71
N MET A 330 -23.08 6.13 5.27
CA MET A 330 -22.41 7.37 4.92
C MET A 330 -20.91 7.09 5.07
N ARG A 331 -20.23 6.77 3.96
CA ARG A 331 -18.78 6.59 3.94
C ARG A 331 -18.19 7.84 4.59
N ARG A 332 -17.55 7.65 5.74
CA ARG A 332 -16.99 8.76 6.53
C ARG A 332 -15.98 9.47 5.63
N ARG A 333 -16.13 10.79 5.52
CA ARG A 333 -15.25 11.61 4.69
C ARG A 333 -13.87 11.59 5.32
N PHE A 334 -12.83 11.29 4.52
CA PHE A 334 -11.46 11.37 4.99
C PHE A 334 -11.15 12.79 5.52
N SER A 335 -10.44 12.85 6.65
CA SER A 335 -10.04 14.09 7.29
C SER A 335 -8.64 13.95 7.91
N VAL A 336 -7.74 14.86 7.57
CA VAL A 336 -6.40 14.94 8.18
C VAL A 336 -6.42 15.41 9.64
N LEU A 337 -7.58 15.87 10.13
CA LEU A 337 -7.76 16.39 11.48
C LEU A 337 -8.16 15.31 12.50
N ILE A 338 -8.46 14.10 12.06
CA ILE A 338 -8.80 12.96 12.92
C ILE A 338 -7.82 11.83 12.68
N SER A 339 -7.76 10.86 13.58
CA SER A 339 -6.80 9.76 13.48
C SER A 339 -7.07 8.87 12.28
N SER A 340 -6.05 8.15 11.82
CA SER A 340 -6.22 7.16 10.75
C SER A 340 -7.12 5.99 11.19
N GLU A 341 -7.12 5.68 12.48
CA GLU A 341 -8.12 4.77 13.07
C GLU A 341 -9.54 5.29 12.83
N GLU A 342 -9.86 6.53 13.23
CA GLU A 342 -11.22 7.07 13.10
C GLU A 342 -11.67 7.22 11.65
N ASN A 343 -10.76 7.60 10.74
CA ASN A 343 -11.04 7.70 9.32
C ASN A 343 -11.45 6.35 8.70
N ASN A 344 -10.88 5.25 9.20
CA ASN A 344 -10.99 3.94 8.59
C ASN A 344 -11.67 2.89 9.49
N ALA A 345 -12.32 3.33 10.58
CA ALA A 345 -13.01 2.45 11.50
C ALA A 345 -14.25 1.80 10.85
N SER A 346 -14.46 0.52 11.10
CA SER A 346 -15.72 -0.17 10.82
C SER A 346 -16.66 -0.05 12.02
N ASP A 347 -17.96 0.05 11.75
CA ASP A 347 -19.00 -0.01 12.79
C ASP A 347 -19.32 -1.46 13.20
N ASP A 348 -18.82 -2.46 12.45
CA ASP A 348 -18.98 -3.89 12.76
C ASP A 348 -17.66 -4.54 13.21
N MET A 349 -17.76 -5.76 13.75
CA MET A 349 -16.61 -6.60 14.14
C MET A 349 -16.35 -7.70 13.11
N THR A 350 -16.59 -7.41 11.83
CA THR A 350 -16.31 -8.35 10.75
C THR A 350 -14.82 -8.27 10.39
N PHE A 351 -14.14 -9.41 10.38
CA PHE A 351 -12.71 -9.50 10.08
C PHE A 351 -12.49 -10.17 8.73
N PHE A 352 -11.70 -9.51 7.90
CA PHE A 352 -11.43 -9.89 6.52
C PHE A 352 -9.95 -10.16 6.29
N GLY A 353 -9.65 -10.74 5.13
CA GLY A 353 -8.29 -10.99 4.67
C GLY A 353 -7.57 -12.18 5.35
N LYS A 354 -6.30 -12.32 4.97
CA LYS A 354 -5.38 -13.41 5.36
C LYS A 354 -5.14 -13.46 6.86
N PHE A 355 -5.18 -12.32 7.54
CA PHE A 355 -4.93 -12.23 8.98
C PHE A 355 -6.19 -12.04 9.82
N SER A 356 -7.37 -12.32 9.26
CA SER A 356 -8.66 -12.25 9.98
C SER A 356 -8.70 -13.08 11.26
N HIS A 357 -8.00 -14.23 11.31
CA HIS A 357 -7.90 -15.05 12.52
C HIS A 357 -7.06 -14.42 13.62
N ILE A 358 -6.02 -13.63 13.26
CA ILE A 358 -5.21 -12.88 14.23
C ILE A 358 -6.01 -11.69 14.74
N ARG A 359 -6.69 -10.95 13.86
CA ARG A 359 -7.55 -9.81 14.25
C ARG A 359 -8.52 -10.20 15.36
N LYS A 360 -9.17 -11.37 15.24
CA LYS A 360 -10.10 -11.90 16.25
C LYS A 360 -9.53 -12.04 17.67
N THR A 361 -8.21 -12.08 17.85
CA THR A 361 -7.55 -12.28 19.16
C THR A 361 -6.97 -11.00 19.77
N LEU A 362 -7.12 -9.86 19.10
CA LEU A 362 -6.61 -8.57 19.54
C LEU A 362 -7.53 -7.91 20.58
N ASP A 363 -6.97 -6.98 21.35
CA ASP A 363 -7.71 -6.22 22.36
C ASP A 363 -8.46 -5.03 21.74
N TYR A 364 -9.77 -5.21 21.52
CA TYR A 364 -10.67 -4.17 21.01
C TYR A 364 -11.18 -3.19 22.07
N THR A 365 -10.73 -3.30 23.32
CA THR A 365 -10.89 -2.19 24.29
C THR A 365 -9.88 -1.07 24.03
N TYR A 366 -8.79 -1.40 23.34
CA TYR A 366 -7.75 -0.46 22.93
C TYR A 366 -7.82 -0.12 21.42
N HIS A 367 -7.97 -1.13 20.58
CA HIS A 367 -8.04 -1.01 19.11
C HIS A 367 -9.47 -0.90 18.59
N SER A 368 -9.65 -0.26 17.43
CA SER A 368 -10.89 -0.35 16.65
C SER A 368 -10.81 -1.45 15.58
N ASN A 369 -11.97 -1.92 15.12
CA ASN A 369 -12.01 -2.66 13.86
C ASN A 369 -11.97 -1.69 12.67
N TYR A 370 -11.51 -2.18 11.52
CA TYR A 370 -11.28 -1.38 10.32
C TYR A 370 -12.19 -1.81 9.18
N THR A 371 -12.47 -0.93 8.23
CA THR A 371 -13.24 -1.31 7.03
C THR A 371 -12.57 -2.44 6.25
N PHE A 372 -13.35 -3.13 5.41
CA PHE A 372 -12.85 -4.18 4.53
C PHE A 372 -11.60 -3.73 3.76
N GLU A 373 -11.69 -2.58 3.07
CA GLU A 373 -10.63 -2.07 2.21
C GLU A 373 -9.35 -1.81 3.02
N ARG A 374 -9.52 -1.25 4.22
CA ARG A 374 -8.40 -0.94 5.10
C ARG A 374 -7.75 -2.20 5.65
N GLN A 375 -8.52 -3.23 6.04
CA GLN A 375 -7.95 -4.52 6.46
C GLN A 375 -7.11 -5.17 5.35
N HIS A 376 -7.54 -5.09 4.08
CA HIS A 376 -6.76 -5.61 2.95
C HIS A 376 -5.48 -4.80 2.68
N LEU A 377 -5.51 -3.48 2.83
CA LEU A 377 -4.30 -2.64 2.77
C LEU A 377 -3.32 -3.03 3.89
N GLN A 378 -3.81 -3.19 5.12
CA GLN A 378 -3.02 -3.64 6.26
C GLN A 378 -2.39 -5.01 6.00
N ASP A 379 -3.17 -5.97 5.48
CA ASP A 379 -2.67 -7.30 5.10
C ASP A 379 -1.55 -7.21 4.08
N ARG A 380 -1.66 -6.30 3.11
CA ARG A 380 -0.63 -6.10 2.10
C ARG A 380 0.67 -5.56 2.70
N ILE A 381 0.57 -4.59 3.61
CA ILE A 381 1.72 -4.07 4.37
C ILE A 381 2.38 -5.21 5.15
N ILE A 382 1.60 -6.02 5.87
CA ILE A 382 2.10 -7.13 6.68
C ILE A 382 2.78 -8.19 5.82
N ILE A 383 2.17 -8.61 4.69
CA ILE A 383 2.75 -9.61 3.79
C ILE A 383 4.11 -9.16 3.27
N ASP A 384 4.22 -7.89 2.85
CA ASP A 384 5.47 -7.37 2.31
C ASP A 384 6.58 -7.32 3.38
N MET A 385 6.25 -6.85 4.59
CA MET A 385 7.21 -6.84 5.72
C MET A 385 7.59 -8.25 6.19
N LEU A 386 6.68 -9.22 6.10
CA LEU A 386 6.98 -10.62 6.40
C LEU A 386 7.99 -11.21 5.42
N ASP A 387 7.90 -10.88 4.13
CA ASP A 387 8.69 -11.50 3.06
C ASP A 387 10.15 -10.99 2.98
N ASP A 388 10.51 -9.98 3.76
CA ASP A 388 11.84 -9.36 3.76
C ASP A 388 12.91 -10.14 4.55
N ALA A 389 12.52 -11.04 5.47
CA ALA A 389 13.46 -11.74 6.36
C ALA A 389 14.00 -13.06 5.79
N PHE A 390 15.33 -13.21 5.76
CA PHE A 390 16.04 -14.42 5.30
C PHE A 390 17.20 -14.80 6.23
N ILE A 391 17.39 -16.10 6.43
CA ILE A 391 18.41 -16.65 7.31
C ILE A 391 19.48 -17.31 6.47
N PHE A 392 20.74 -16.96 6.73
CA PHE A 392 21.92 -17.66 6.23
C PHE A 392 22.49 -18.48 7.39
N ASP A 393 22.50 -19.79 7.26
CA ASP A 393 23.17 -20.62 8.25
C ASP A 393 24.70 -20.62 8.06
N ALA A 394 25.41 -21.26 9.00
CA ALA A 394 26.87 -21.37 8.97
C ALA A 394 27.41 -22.09 7.72
N ASP A 395 26.60 -22.93 7.07
CA ASP A 395 26.94 -23.63 5.83
C ASP A 395 26.63 -22.78 4.57
N GLY A 396 26.11 -21.57 4.73
CA GLY A 396 25.67 -20.69 3.65
C GLY A 396 24.35 -21.11 2.99
N LYS A 397 23.57 -22.00 3.61
CA LYS A 397 22.22 -22.33 3.15
C LYS A 397 21.25 -21.21 3.52
N VAL A 398 20.27 -20.98 2.65
CA VAL A 398 19.27 -19.93 2.83
C VAL A 398 17.94 -20.54 3.25
N GLY A 399 17.43 -20.10 4.40
CA GLY A 399 16.12 -20.46 4.93
C GLY A 399 15.29 -19.22 5.28
N THR A 400 14.06 -19.46 5.68
CA THR A 400 13.16 -18.40 6.20
C THR A 400 12.63 -18.70 7.61
N VAL A 401 12.95 -19.89 8.14
CA VAL A 401 12.50 -20.39 9.43
C VAL A 401 13.71 -21.02 10.13
N PRO A 402 14.15 -20.49 11.27
CA PRO A 402 15.19 -21.09 12.09
C PRO A 402 14.64 -22.27 12.89
N THR A 403 15.53 -23.11 13.42
CA THR A 403 15.18 -24.18 14.37
C THR A 403 14.75 -23.64 15.74
N GLU A 404 15.36 -22.54 16.18
CA GLU A 404 15.04 -21.84 17.43
C GLU A 404 14.78 -20.35 17.16
N PRO A 405 13.52 -19.94 16.92
CA PRO A 405 13.21 -18.55 16.60
C PRO A 405 13.41 -17.61 17.79
N TRP A 406 13.83 -16.38 17.49
CA TRP A 406 13.98 -15.29 18.46
C TRP A 406 12.90 -14.23 18.26
N ILE A 407 12.34 -13.73 19.36
CA ILE A 407 11.76 -12.38 19.42
C ILE A 407 12.68 -11.48 20.22
N VAL A 408 13.15 -10.41 19.60
CA VAL A 408 14.09 -9.45 20.19
C VAL A 408 13.36 -8.12 20.33
N PHE A 409 13.37 -7.56 21.53
CA PHE A 409 12.83 -6.24 21.81
C PHE A 409 13.98 -5.24 21.91
N THR A 410 13.96 -4.19 21.10
CA THR A 410 14.84 -3.05 21.37
C THR A 410 14.24 -2.21 22.48
N ALA A 411 15.07 -1.70 23.39
CA ALA A 411 14.67 -0.76 24.42
C ALA A 411 15.55 0.48 24.37
N GLY A 412 15.02 1.61 24.82
CA GLY A 412 15.78 2.86 24.90
C GLY A 412 14.92 4.10 24.61
N ALA A 413 15.25 5.20 25.27
CA ALA A 413 14.57 6.49 25.09
C ALA A 413 14.62 6.95 23.62
N MET A 414 13.62 7.72 23.18
CA MET A 414 13.67 8.34 21.85
C MET A 414 14.92 9.23 21.76
N GLY A 415 15.68 9.14 20.67
CA GLY A 415 16.95 9.89 20.53
C GLY A 415 18.20 9.16 21.05
N CYS A 416 18.10 8.03 21.76
CA CYS A 416 19.28 7.25 22.18
C CYS A 416 20.04 6.58 21.01
N GLY A 417 19.41 6.51 19.83
CA GLY A 417 20.01 6.00 18.61
C GLY A 417 19.83 4.50 18.38
N LYS A 418 18.72 3.88 18.83
CA LYS A 418 18.41 2.46 18.57
C LYS A 418 18.69 2.01 17.14
N SER A 419 18.13 2.70 16.15
CA SER A 419 18.34 2.38 14.73
C SER A 419 19.81 2.51 14.30
N HIS A 420 20.52 3.52 14.82
CA HIS A 420 21.96 3.69 14.58
C HIS A 420 22.76 2.54 15.21
N THR A 421 22.48 2.19 16.46
CA THR A 421 23.12 1.07 17.15
C THR A 421 22.89 -0.24 16.42
N MET A 422 21.65 -0.54 16.03
CA MET A 422 21.34 -1.75 15.25
C MET A 422 22.09 -1.77 13.91
N GLN A 423 22.16 -0.63 13.22
CA GLN A 423 22.93 -0.52 11.98
C GLN A 423 24.42 -0.76 12.22
N THR A 424 25.01 -0.17 13.27
CA THR A 424 26.41 -0.38 13.64
C THR A 424 26.68 -1.85 13.97
N LEU A 425 25.75 -2.54 14.65
CA LEU A 425 25.88 -3.98 14.89
C LEU A 425 25.85 -4.80 13.59
N VAL A 426 25.03 -4.41 12.61
CA VAL A 426 24.99 -5.05 11.29
C VAL A 426 26.28 -4.79 10.52
N ASP A 427 26.73 -3.54 10.45
CA ASP A 427 27.93 -3.13 9.70
C ASP A 427 29.21 -3.78 10.24
N LYS A 428 29.21 -4.13 11.53
CA LYS A 428 30.29 -4.85 12.22
C LYS A 428 30.08 -6.37 12.25
N GLU A 429 29.06 -6.90 11.58
CA GLU A 429 28.71 -8.34 11.54
C GLU A 429 28.43 -8.95 12.94
N ARG A 430 27.96 -8.12 13.88
CA ARG A 430 27.65 -8.51 15.27
C ARG A 430 26.20 -8.96 15.44
N PHE A 431 25.28 -8.47 14.62
CA PHE A 431 23.86 -8.84 14.66
C PHE A 431 23.29 -9.11 13.26
N PRO A 432 22.63 -10.26 13.01
CA PRO A 432 22.14 -10.63 11.68
C PRO A 432 20.75 -10.05 11.40
N LEU A 433 20.62 -8.72 11.32
CA LEU A 433 19.32 -8.04 11.19
C LEU A 433 18.47 -8.53 10.00
N GLY A 434 19.10 -8.88 8.87
CA GLY A 434 18.39 -9.42 7.69
C GLY A 434 17.66 -10.75 7.94
N SER A 435 17.94 -11.42 9.05
CA SER A 435 17.29 -12.66 9.50
C SER A 435 16.07 -12.44 10.38
N PHE A 436 15.70 -11.17 10.63
CA PHE A 436 14.56 -10.79 11.47
C PHE A 436 13.50 -10.06 10.65
N VAL A 437 12.23 -10.37 10.92
CA VAL A 437 11.11 -9.50 10.52
C VAL A 437 11.16 -8.28 11.44
N SER A 438 11.47 -7.12 10.87
CA SER A 438 11.51 -5.85 11.61
C SER A 438 10.08 -5.34 11.83
N VAL A 439 9.71 -5.15 13.09
CA VAL A 439 8.42 -4.60 13.52
C VAL A 439 8.66 -3.24 14.14
N ASP A 440 8.62 -2.21 13.30
CA ASP A 440 8.75 -0.80 13.70
C ASP A 440 7.47 -0.03 13.34
N PRO A 441 6.67 0.44 14.33
CA PRO A 441 5.51 1.27 14.07
C PRO A 441 5.82 2.53 13.26
N ASP A 442 7.02 3.11 13.36
CA ASP A 442 7.41 4.26 12.54
C ASP A 442 7.61 3.86 11.06
N GLU A 443 8.07 2.65 10.78
CA GLU A 443 8.15 2.09 9.42
C GLU A 443 6.77 1.81 8.86
N VAL A 444 5.90 1.17 9.64
CA VAL A 444 4.51 0.91 9.26
C VAL A 444 3.77 2.20 8.89
N ARG A 445 3.93 3.28 9.68
CA ARG A 445 3.27 4.57 9.39
C ARG A 445 3.64 5.11 8.02
N ARG A 446 4.92 5.00 7.63
CA ARG A 446 5.40 5.47 6.32
C ARG A 446 4.74 4.72 5.15
N LEU A 447 4.19 3.54 5.40
CA LEU A 447 3.48 2.71 4.43
C LEU A 447 1.98 3.05 4.34
N LEU A 448 1.45 3.87 5.25
CA LEU A 448 0.06 4.32 5.18
C LEU A 448 -0.07 5.40 4.08
N PRO A 449 -0.99 5.25 3.11
CA PRO A 449 -1.12 6.16 1.97
C PRO A 449 -1.25 7.62 2.37
N GLU A 450 -1.99 7.91 3.44
CA GLU A 450 -2.28 9.24 3.94
C GLU A 450 -1.25 9.82 4.93
N TYR A 451 -0.23 9.07 5.36
CA TYR A 451 0.67 9.51 6.43
C TYR A 451 1.38 10.84 6.14
N HIS A 452 1.78 11.02 4.88
CA HIS A 452 2.37 12.26 4.41
C HIS A 452 1.41 13.46 4.60
N MET A 453 0.09 13.26 4.50
CA MET A 453 -0.89 14.35 4.66
C MET A 453 -0.88 14.84 6.11
N TYR A 454 -0.81 13.92 7.09
CA TYR A 454 -0.68 14.29 8.50
C TYR A 454 0.61 15.06 8.79
N ILE A 455 1.74 14.67 8.19
CA ILE A 455 3.01 15.41 8.37
C ILE A 455 2.87 16.84 7.86
N ASN A 456 2.20 17.03 6.73
CA ASN A 456 2.04 18.35 6.12
C ASN A 456 1.07 19.25 6.89
N GLU A 457 0.01 18.68 7.45
CA GLU A 457 -0.96 19.40 8.26
C GLU A 457 -0.37 19.77 9.63
N ASN A 458 0.14 18.77 10.36
CA ASN A 458 0.76 18.98 11.66
C ASN A 458 1.74 17.84 11.98
N ALA A 459 3.03 18.08 11.74
CA ALA A 459 4.08 17.10 11.95
C ALA A 459 4.26 16.65 13.41
N GLU A 460 3.84 17.46 14.40
CA GLU A 460 3.86 17.10 15.81
C GLU A 460 2.77 16.05 16.12
N LEU A 461 1.57 16.24 15.58
CA LEU A 461 0.43 15.34 15.78
C LEU A 461 0.42 14.12 14.86
N ALA A 462 1.14 14.15 13.73
CA ALA A 462 1.15 13.05 12.75
C ALA A 462 1.48 11.69 13.37
N GLY A 463 2.38 11.68 14.36
CA GLY A 463 2.73 10.48 15.09
C GLY A 463 1.60 9.97 15.99
N GLU A 464 0.80 10.84 16.59
CA GLU A 464 -0.34 10.46 17.43
C GLU A 464 -1.54 10.03 16.57
N LEU A 465 -1.85 10.77 15.51
CA LEU A 465 -2.96 10.49 14.60
C LEU A 465 -2.84 9.14 13.88
N THR A 466 -1.62 8.60 13.75
CA THR A 466 -1.39 7.27 13.17
C THR A 466 -1.03 6.20 14.20
N ARG A 467 -0.99 6.55 15.50
CA ARG A 467 -0.43 5.69 16.55
C ARG A 467 -1.13 4.35 16.66
N LYS A 468 -2.46 4.38 16.77
CA LYS A 468 -3.25 3.17 17.01
C LYS A 468 -3.21 2.20 15.85
N GLU A 469 -3.44 2.68 14.62
CA GLU A 469 -3.40 1.80 13.45
C GLU A 469 -2.01 1.22 13.18
N ALA A 470 -0.95 2.03 13.32
CA ALA A 470 0.40 1.51 13.16
C ALA A 470 0.74 0.46 14.24
N GLY A 471 0.27 0.67 15.47
CA GLY A 471 0.37 -0.31 16.55
C GLY A 471 -0.42 -1.59 16.25
N TYR A 472 -1.64 -1.46 15.73
CA TYR A 472 -2.50 -2.57 15.32
C TYR A 472 -1.83 -3.44 14.25
N ILE A 473 -1.30 -2.82 13.19
CA ILE A 473 -0.56 -3.52 12.14
C ILE A 473 0.71 -4.18 12.70
N ALA A 474 1.44 -3.49 13.59
CA ALA A 474 2.65 -4.03 14.21
C ALA A 474 2.37 -5.27 15.09
N GLU A 475 1.25 -5.28 15.82
CA GLU A 475 0.82 -6.42 16.62
C GLU A 475 0.45 -7.62 15.73
N ILE A 476 -0.31 -7.39 14.65
CA ILE A 476 -0.63 -8.45 13.67
C ILE A 476 0.64 -8.97 12.99
N LEU A 477 1.56 -8.07 12.57
CA LEU A 477 2.83 -8.45 11.96
C LEU A 477 3.67 -9.32 12.90
N THR A 478 3.74 -8.94 14.18
CA THR A 478 4.44 -9.72 15.22
C THR A 478 3.86 -11.12 15.32
N LEU A 479 2.54 -11.24 15.52
CA LEU A 479 1.88 -12.54 15.67
C LEU A 479 1.96 -13.38 14.39
N ALA A 480 1.81 -12.77 13.22
CA ALA A 480 1.92 -13.44 11.93
C ALA A 480 3.34 -13.98 11.69
N ALA A 481 4.37 -13.21 12.08
CA ALA A 481 5.77 -13.64 11.96
C ALA A 481 6.08 -14.80 12.91
N LEU A 482 5.61 -14.74 14.16
CA LEU A 482 5.76 -15.81 15.14
C LEU A 482 5.00 -17.09 14.73
N GLN A 483 3.76 -16.97 14.24
CA GLN A 483 3.00 -18.11 13.69
C GLN A 483 3.69 -18.74 12.47
N ALA A 484 4.43 -17.96 11.69
CA ALA A 484 5.26 -18.44 10.59
C ALA A 484 6.63 -18.98 11.05
N GLY A 485 6.90 -19.01 12.36
CA GLY A 485 8.15 -19.48 12.97
C GLY A 485 9.35 -18.58 12.67
N LYS A 486 9.16 -17.31 12.28
CA LYS A 486 10.26 -16.41 11.92
C LYS A 486 10.88 -15.74 13.16
N ASN A 487 12.11 -15.27 13.01
CA ASN A 487 12.64 -14.31 14.00
C ASN A 487 11.95 -12.96 13.85
N VAL A 488 11.76 -12.27 14.96
CA VAL A 488 11.07 -10.98 15.03
C VAL A 488 11.91 -9.99 15.83
N LEU A 489 12.11 -8.79 15.29
CA LEU A 489 12.71 -7.67 16.01
C LEU A 489 11.65 -6.59 16.22
N VAL A 490 11.20 -6.39 17.45
CA VAL A 490 10.18 -5.40 17.81
C VAL A 490 10.88 -4.13 18.30
N ASP A 491 10.72 -3.02 17.57
CA ASP A 491 11.24 -1.72 18.00
C ASP A 491 10.31 -1.05 19.01
N GLY A 492 10.87 -0.67 20.15
CA GLY A 492 10.08 -0.10 21.24
C GLY A 492 10.91 0.75 22.20
N SER A 493 10.21 1.43 23.11
CA SER A 493 10.86 2.05 24.28
C SER A 493 10.94 1.08 25.46
N LEU A 494 10.02 0.12 25.55
CA LEU A 494 9.83 -0.78 26.69
C LEU A 494 9.58 -0.03 28.01
N ARG A 495 8.91 1.13 27.97
CA ARG A 495 8.68 1.97 29.18
C ARG A 495 7.66 1.39 30.18
N ASP A 496 6.74 0.53 29.73
CA ASP A 496 5.62 0.02 30.55
C ASP A 496 5.90 -1.42 31.02
N SER A 497 6.58 -1.57 32.15
CA SER A 497 6.99 -2.89 32.66
C SER A 497 5.82 -3.81 32.98
N ASP A 498 4.69 -3.26 33.41
CA ASP A 498 3.54 -4.06 33.85
C ASP A 498 2.87 -4.70 32.63
N TRP A 499 2.65 -3.91 31.57
CA TRP A 499 2.15 -4.42 30.30
C TRP A 499 3.11 -5.44 29.68
N TYR A 500 4.41 -5.13 29.60
CA TYR A 500 5.39 -6.04 28.98
C TYR A 500 5.60 -7.33 29.78
N THR A 501 5.45 -7.31 31.12
CA THR A 501 5.51 -8.53 31.94
C THR A 501 4.38 -9.49 31.55
N LEU A 502 3.16 -8.98 31.38
CA LEU A 502 2.03 -9.79 30.91
C LEU A 502 2.24 -10.25 29.46
N TYR A 503 2.76 -9.38 28.61
CA TYR A 503 3.00 -9.68 27.20
C TYR A 503 4.06 -10.77 27.01
N PHE A 504 5.20 -10.70 27.71
CA PHE A 504 6.26 -11.71 27.66
C PHE A 504 5.78 -13.07 28.16
N LYS A 505 4.97 -13.07 29.23
CA LYS A 505 4.33 -14.28 29.72
C LYS A 505 3.42 -14.90 28.67
N ARG A 506 2.52 -14.10 28.07
CA ARG A 506 1.62 -14.56 27.00
C ARG A 506 2.39 -15.11 25.80
N LEU A 507 3.45 -14.41 25.35
CA LEU A 507 4.29 -14.88 24.25
C LEU A 507 4.96 -16.23 24.56
N ARG A 508 5.37 -16.47 25.81
CA ARG A 508 5.95 -17.75 26.23
C ARG A 508 4.91 -18.87 26.28
N GLU A 509 3.67 -18.55 26.62
CA GLU A 509 2.54 -19.50 26.62
C GLU A 509 2.08 -19.84 25.19
N ASP A 510 1.90 -18.83 24.35
CA ASP A 510 1.41 -18.97 22.97
C ASP A 510 2.49 -19.53 22.03
N PHE A 511 3.77 -19.24 22.29
CA PHE A 511 4.91 -19.64 21.45
C PHE A 511 6.08 -20.20 22.31
N PRO A 512 5.93 -21.39 22.91
CA PRO A 512 6.89 -21.93 23.89
C PRO A 512 8.28 -22.25 23.34
N HIS A 513 8.44 -22.31 22.02
CA HIS A 513 9.71 -22.57 21.32
C HIS A 513 10.43 -21.28 20.89
N VAL A 514 9.83 -20.10 21.10
CA VAL A 514 10.42 -18.81 20.76
C VAL A 514 11.21 -18.29 21.95
N ARG A 515 12.49 -17.98 21.72
CA ARG A 515 13.38 -17.33 22.69
C ARG A 515 13.14 -15.83 22.69
N GLN A 516 13.14 -15.22 23.87
CA GLN A 516 12.90 -13.79 24.06
C GLN A 516 14.21 -13.09 24.43
N ALA A 517 14.47 -11.93 23.83
CA ALA A 517 15.64 -11.12 24.19
C ALA A 517 15.31 -9.62 24.30
N ILE A 518 16.12 -8.90 25.07
CA ILE A 518 16.12 -7.43 25.10
C ILE A 518 17.50 -6.92 24.69
N ILE A 519 17.52 -5.98 23.74
CA ILE A 519 18.69 -5.15 23.42
C ILE A 519 18.37 -3.72 23.88
N HIS A 520 18.91 -3.33 25.03
CA HIS A 520 18.72 -2.00 25.60
C HIS A 520 19.82 -1.05 25.15
N VAL A 521 19.43 -0.01 24.42
CA VAL A 521 20.34 1.03 23.93
C VAL A 521 20.31 2.23 24.86
N THR A 522 21.47 2.60 25.39
CA THR A 522 21.66 3.75 26.26
C THR A 522 22.51 4.81 25.56
N ALA A 523 22.38 6.07 25.97
CA ALA A 523 23.19 7.18 25.47
C ALA A 523 23.22 8.31 26.50
N PRO A 524 24.23 9.21 26.46
CA PRO A 524 24.25 10.41 27.29
C PRO A 524 23.01 11.28 27.08
N ARG A 525 22.52 11.90 28.17
CA ARG A 525 21.29 12.71 28.18
C ARG A 525 21.35 13.81 27.12
N GLU A 526 22.44 14.55 27.07
CA GLU A 526 22.65 15.68 26.17
C GLU A 526 22.63 15.23 24.70
N ALA A 527 23.27 14.09 24.40
CA ALA A 527 23.26 13.49 23.08
C ALA A 527 21.84 13.10 22.64
N VAL A 528 21.02 12.59 23.56
CA VAL A 528 19.62 12.23 23.29
C VAL A 528 18.81 13.45 22.84
N PHE A 529 18.92 14.57 23.56
CA PHE A 529 18.23 15.82 23.20
C PHE A 529 18.72 16.38 21.87
N GLN A 530 20.04 16.44 21.66
CA GLN A 530 20.62 16.95 20.40
C GLN A 530 20.19 16.12 19.19
N ARG A 531 20.17 14.79 19.32
CA ARG A 531 19.73 13.86 18.27
C ARG A 531 18.24 13.98 18.00
N ALA A 532 17.42 14.14 19.04
CA ALA A 532 15.98 14.38 18.89
C ALA A 532 15.72 15.70 18.14
N ALA A 533 16.43 16.77 18.48
CA ALA A 533 16.33 18.06 17.77
C ALA A 533 16.79 17.96 16.31
N SER A 534 17.90 17.26 16.05
CA SER A 534 18.38 17.01 14.68
C SER A 534 17.39 16.19 13.84
N ARG A 535 16.73 15.19 14.47
CA ARG A 535 15.66 14.40 13.83
C ARG A 535 14.44 15.26 13.53
N ALA A 536 14.07 16.18 14.42
CA ALA A 536 12.96 17.09 14.18
C ALA A 536 13.20 17.98 12.96
N LEU A 537 14.42 18.52 12.80
CA LEU A 537 14.78 19.34 11.64
C LEU A 537 14.77 18.53 10.33
N SER A 538 15.22 17.29 10.35
CA SER A 538 15.34 16.45 9.14
C SER A 538 14.05 15.75 8.73
N THR A 539 13.18 15.41 9.69
CA THR A 539 11.97 14.59 9.44
C THR A 539 10.67 15.33 9.69
N GLY A 540 10.72 16.53 10.28
CA GLY A 540 9.55 17.28 10.75
C GLY A 540 8.94 16.78 12.06
N ARG A 541 9.30 15.57 12.52
CA ARG A 541 8.72 15.00 13.75
C ARG A 541 9.39 15.57 15.00
N ILE A 542 8.64 16.37 15.75
CA ILE A 542 9.04 16.93 17.04
C ILE A 542 8.60 15.97 18.16
N VAL A 543 9.49 15.70 19.12
CA VAL A 543 9.16 14.98 20.35
C VAL A 543 9.29 15.97 21.51
N PRO A 544 8.23 16.18 22.33
CA PRO A 544 8.31 17.09 23.47
C PRO A 544 9.42 16.72 24.44
N ILE A 545 10.06 17.72 25.04
CA ILE A 545 11.22 17.56 25.93
C ILE A 545 10.82 16.73 27.16
N GLU A 546 9.64 16.96 27.71
CA GLU A 546 9.09 16.29 28.89
C GLU A 546 8.92 14.78 28.63
N VAL A 547 8.55 14.43 27.39
CA VAL A 547 8.41 13.03 26.96
C VAL A 547 9.78 12.36 26.85
N LEU A 548 10.82 13.07 26.41
CA LEU A 548 12.19 12.57 26.38
C LEU A 548 12.74 12.37 27.81
N GLU A 549 12.51 13.33 28.70
CA GLU A 549 12.93 13.24 30.11
C GLU A 549 12.27 12.06 30.82
N ALA A 550 10.95 11.93 30.70
CA ALA A 550 10.22 10.81 31.26
C ALA A 550 10.75 9.46 30.72
N ALA A 551 11.06 9.37 29.43
CA ALA A 551 11.60 8.16 28.83
C ALA A 551 13.01 7.82 29.35
N LEU A 552 13.88 8.81 29.56
CA LEU A 552 15.23 8.59 30.09
C LEU A 552 15.21 8.05 31.52
N ASP A 553 14.22 8.41 32.33
CA ASP A 553 14.05 7.90 33.70
C ASP A 553 13.31 6.54 33.74
N GLN A 554 12.22 6.39 32.98
CA GLN A 554 11.34 5.23 33.05
C GLN A 554 11.93 3.98 32.38
N VAL A 555 12.58 4.12 31.22
CA VAL A 555 13.05 2.96 30.44
C VAL A 555 14.06 2.11 31.21
N PRO A 556 15.11 2.67 31.84
CA PRO A 556 16.05 1.86 32.62
C PRO A 556 15.39 1.11 33.79
N LYS A 557 14.39 1.73 34.45
CA LYS A 557 13.62 1.09 35.53
C LYS A 557 12.81 -0.09 35.01
N SER A 558 12.12 0.10 33.89
CA SER A 558 11.34 -0.96 33.26
C SER A 558 12.22 -2.11 32.77
N VAL A 559 13.33 -1.82 32.07
CA VAL A 559 14.28 -2.84 31.61
C VAL A 559 14.86 -3.63 32.79
N LYS A 560 15.12 -3.01 33.94
CA LYS A 560 15.57 -3.72 35.15
C LYS A 560 14.56 -4.76 35.64
N ILE A 561 13.27 -4.52 35.49
CA ILE A 561 12.18 -5.44 35.86
C ILE A 561 12.02 -6.55 34.80
N LEU A 562 12.18 -6.20 33.52
CA LEU A 562 11.91 -7.09 32.39
C LEU A 562 13.10 -7.98 32.01
N ALA A 563 14.34 -7.51 32.16
CA ALA A 563 15.55 -8.24 31.77
C ALA A 563 15.69 -9.63 32.43
N PRO A 564 15.31 -9.85 33.70
CA PRO A 564 15.33 -11.19 34.30
C PRO A 564 14.29 -12.16 33.74
N GLN A 565 13.32 -11.68 32.97
CA GLN A 565 12.20 -12.50 32.47
C GLN A 565 12.48 -13.08 31.07
N VAL A 566 13.48 -12.55 30.35
CA VAL A 566 13.85 -12.96 28.99
C VAL A 566 15.05 -13.90 28.98
N ASP A 567 15.25 -14.61 27.87
CA ASP A 567 16.32 -15.60 27.72
C ASP A 567 17.69 -14.96 27.46
N TYR A 568 17.72 -13.72 26.98
CA TYR A 568 18.95 -12.96 26.78
C TYR A 568 18.74 -11.46 26.96
N TYR A 569 19.69 -10.79 27.62
CA TYR A 569 19.70 -9.34 27.80
C TYR A 569 21.07 -8.79 27.45
N ALA A 570 21.09 -7.78 26.57
CA ALA A 570 22.27 -6.99 26.28
C ALA A 570 21.99 -5.50 26.49
N GLU A 571 22.97 -4.81 27.07
CA GLU A 571 22.98 -3.35 27.18
C GLU A 571 24.09 -2.80 26.29
N VAL A 572 23.73 -1.93 25.34
CA VAL A 572 24.65 -1.35 24.37
C VAL A 572 24.65 0.16 24.52
N ASN A 573 25.78 0.72 24.94
CA ASN A 573 25.97 2.15 25.06
C ASN A 573 26.32 2.76 23.70
N ASN A 574 25.64 3.85 23.35
CA ASN A 574 25.88 4.67 22.17
C ASN A 574 26.49 6.03 22.60
N PRO A 575 27.80 6.05 22.89
CA PRO A 575 28.49 7.22 23.44
C PRO A 575 28.47 8.42 22.49
N GLU A 576 28.76 9.59 23.04
CA GLU A 576 28.99 10.79 22.24
C GLU A 576 30.45 10.78 21.71
N LYS A 577 30.63 11.06 20.41
CA LYS A 577 31.96 11.28 19.76
C LYS A 577 32.86 10.05 19.57
N VAL A 578 32.39 8.83 19.85
CA VAL A 578 33.10 7.60 19.50
C VAL A 578 32.45 6.97 18.26
N PRO A 579 33.23 6.44 17.30
CA PRO A 579 32.67 5.89 16.05
C PRO A 579 32.02 4.50 16.20
N ASP A 580 32.15 3.83 17.35
CA ASP A 580 31.60 2.51 17.60
C ASP A 580 30.77 2.51 18.90
N VAL A 581 29.88 1.53 19.01
CA VAL A 581 29.05 1.28 20.19
C VAL A 581 29.79 0.36 21.17
N GLU A 582 29.40 0.41 22.44
CA GLU A 582 30.04 -0.36 23.51
C GLU A 582 29.06 -1.37 24.13
N LEU A 583 29.50 -2.63 24.26
CA LEU A 583 28.72 -3.65 24.95
C LEU A 583 28.97 -3.53 26.46
N VAL A 584 27.94 -3.09 27.20
CA VAL A 584 28.02 -2.85 28.65
C VAL A 584 27.59 -4.09 29.43
N LYS A 585 26.55 -4.79 28.94
CA LYS A 585 26.07 -6.04 29.53
C LYS A 585 25.87 -7.10 28.46
N PRO A 586 26.14 -8.38 28.77
CA PRO A 586 26.64 -8.89 30.06
C PRO A 586 28.06 -8.40 30.41
N VAL A 587 28.35 -8.16 31.70
CA VAL A 587 29.65 -7.64 32.15
C VAL A 587 30.75 -8.66 31.80
N GLY A 588 31.80 -8.20 31.13
CA GLY A 588 32.92 -9.05 30.69
C GLY A 588 32.66 -9.84 29.41
N SER A 589 31.47 -9.73 28.79
CA SER A 589 31.20 -10.34 27.50
C SER A 589 31.92 -9.61 26.36
N THR A 590 32.32 -10.35 25.34
CA THR A 590 32.91 -9.81 24.12
C THR A 590 31.87 -9.69 23.00
N TRP A 591 32.19 -8.94 21.95
CA TRP A 591 31.35 -8.90 20.74
C TRP A 591 31.22 -10.26 20.04
N GLU A 592 32.20 -11.16 20.23
CA GLU A 592 32.13 -12.52 19.70
C GLU A 592 31.13 -13.38 20.48
N ASP A 593 31.07 -13.21 21.81
CA ASP A 593 30.05 -13.87 22.64
C ASP A 593 28.64 -13.36 22.29
N PHE A 594 28.50 -12.05 22.10
CA PHE A 594 27.26 -11.45 21.61
C PHE A 594 26.86 -12.04 20.26
N ARG A 595 27.78 -12.10 19.29
CA ARG A 595 27.52 -12.64 17.95
C ARG A 595 27.07 -14.10 17.99
N LYS A 596 27.73 -14.94 18.80
CA LYS A 596 27.41 -16.37 18.92
C LYS A 596 25.99 -16.63 19.39
N THR A 597 25.42 -15.71 20.18
CA THR A 597 24.03 -15.81 20.66
C THR A 597 23.01 -15.86 19.52
N TRP A 598 23.33 -15.24 18.37
CA TRP A 598 22.44 -15.10 17.23
C TRP A 598 22.70 -16.10 16.09
N LEU A 599 23.66 -17.01 16.27
CA LEU A 599 23.93 -18.05 15.29
C LEU A 599 22.77 -19.06 15.29
N GLN A 600 22.14 -19.24 14.13
CA GLN A 600 21.00 -20.13 13.96
C GLN A 600 21.24 -21.12 12.83
N THR A 601 20.66 -22.31 12.97
CA THR A 601 20.57 -23.30 11.90
C THR A 601 19.20 -23.21 11.24
N VAL A 602 19.12 -23.48 9.94
CA VAL A 602 17.85 -23.51 9.20
C VAL A 602 17.48 -24.96 8.88
N ALA A 603 16.19 -25.28 8.94
CA ALA A 603 15.70 -26.50 8.31
C ALA A 603 15.92 -26.38 6.79
N TYR A 604 16.73 -27.26 6.21
CA TYR A 604 17.09 -27.19 4.79
C TYR A 604 15.84 -27.29 3.89
N VAL A 605 15.63 -26.31 3.00
CA VAL A 605 14.56 -26.32 2.00
C VAL A 605 15.18 -26.37 0.58
N PRO A 606 15.17 -27.52 -0.11
CA PRO A 606 15.88 -27.71 -1.38
C PRO A 606 15.49 -26.74 -2.50
N THR A 607 14.24 -26.27 -2.51
CA THR A 607 13.64 -25.49 -3.61
C THR A 607 14.01 -24.00 -3.63
N LYS A 608 14.64 -23.45 -2.59
CA LYS A 608 14.93 -22.00 -2.47
C LYS A 608 16.33 -21.56 -2.95
N GLN A 609 17.20 -22.46 -3.43
CA GLN A 609 18.53 -22.09 -3.97
C GLN A 609 18.45 -21.07 -5.14
N ARG A 610 17.35 -21.08 -5.90
CA ARG A 610 17.13 -20.13 -7.00
C ARG A 610 16.87 -18.71 -6.49
N MET A 611 16.20 -18.55 -5.34
CA MET A 611 16.01 -17.25 -4.67
C MET A 611 17.29 -16.74 -4.04
N ALA A 612 18.14 -17.61 -3.48
CA ALA A 612 19.45 -17.21 -2.95
C ALA A 612 20.34 -16.54 -4.01
N LYS A 613 20.32 -17.04 -5.26
CA LYS A 613 21.02 -16.39 -6.39
C LYS A 613 20.39 -15.06 -6.80
N VAL A 614 19.07 -14.91 -6.72
CA VAL A 614 18.35 -13.65 -7.01
C VAL A 614 18.58 -12.61 -5.90
N LEU A 615 18.64 -13.03 -4.63
CA LEU A 615 18.96 -12.19 -3.48
C LEU A 615 20.44 -11.79 -3.47
N GLN A 616 21.37 -12.71 -3.71
CA GLN A 616 22.77 -12.36 -3.97
C GLN A 616 22.89 -11.42 -5.16
N LYS A 617 22.08 -11.59 -6.20
CA LYS A 617 22.04 -10.66 -7.33
C LYS A 617 21.40 -9.32 -6.97
N LYS A 618 20.39 -9.25 -6.10
CA LYS A 618 19.84 -7.98 -5.56
C LYS A 618 20.88 -7.25 -4.71
N LEU A 619 21.52 -7.98 -3.78
CA LEU A 619 22.64 -7.50 -2.96
C LEU A 619 23.85 -7.05 -3.82
N ARG A 620 24.07 -7.70 -4.98
CA ARG A 620 25.07 -7.35 -6.00
C ARG A 620 24.59 -6.41 -7.12
N LYS A 621 23.32 -6.02 -7.20
CA LYS A 621 22.85 -5.03 -8.20
C LYS A 621 22.81 -3.65 -7.57
N SER A 622 22.42 -3.58 -6.30
CA SER A 622 22.60 -2.40 -5.45
C SER A 622 24.08 -2.00 -5.26
N SER A 623 25.03 -2.85 -5.66
CA SER A 623 26.46 -2.54 -5.71
C SER A 623 26.94 -1.89 -7.02
N PHE A 624 26.19 -2.01 -8.11
CA PHE A 624 26.59 -1.52 -9.44
C PHE A 624 25.94 -0.18 -9.81
N ASP A 625 24.80 0.18 -9.22
CA ASP A 625 24.08 1.42 -9.55
C ASP A 625 24.61 2.67 -8.80
N ASN A 626 25.81 2.61 -8.20
CA ASN A 626 26.41 3.72 -7.42
C ASN A 626 27.74 4.24 -7.98
N ASP A 627 28.17 3.82 -9.17
CA ASP A 627 29.45 4.28 -9.76
C ASP A 627 29.30 5.44 -10.78
N ASP A 628 28.09 5.92 -11.11
CA ASP A 628 27.88 6.98 -12.12
C ASP A 628 27.09 8.20 -11.60
N ALA A 629 27.43 8.73 -10.42
CA ALA A 629 26.83 9.99 -9.96
C ALA A 629 27.73 10.84 -9.06
N VAL A 630 28.99 11.07 -9.42
CA VAL A 630 29.73 12.28 -9.01
C VAL A 630 30.76 12.62 -10.09
N CYS A 631 30.47 13.64 -10.92
CA CYS A 631 31.40 14.66 -11.44
C CYS A 631 30.74 15.39 -12.63
N ASN A 632 30.19 16.58 -12.38
CA ASN A 632 30.59 17.84 -13.04
C ASN A 632 29.61 18.98 -12.70
N ASP A 633 30.20 20.18 -12.60
CA ASP A 633 29.59 21.51 -12.55
C ASP A 633 28.86 21.94 -11.27
N PHE A 634 29.57 22.61 -10.37
CA PHE A 634 29.76 24.07 -10.30
C PHE A 634 30.97 24.29 -9.36
N GLY A 635 32.05 24.99 -9.71
CA GLY A 635 32.05 26.39 -10.10
C GLY A 635 32.17 27.30 -8.86
N ASN A 636 33.19 27.11 -8.00
CA ASN A 636 33.57 28.10 -6.98
C ASN A 636 34.91 28.73 -7.38
N GLY A 637 34.83 29.95 -7.90
CA GLY A 637 35.95 30.87 -7.97
C GLY A 637 36.18 31.47 -6.60
N ASP A 638 37.35 31.21 -6.04
CA ASP A 638 37.90 31.96 -4.93
C ASP A 638 38.18 33.40 -5.35
N ALA A 639 37.84 34.35 -4.49
CA ALA A 639 38.71 35.51 -4.25
C ALA A 639 38.74 35.75 -2.75
N LYS A 640 39.90 35.40 -2.19
CA LYS A 640 40.24 35.32 -0.77
C LYS A 640 40.24 36.68 -0.08
N ASP A 641 39.96 36.60 1.22
CA ASP A 641 40.51 37.50 2.22
C ASP A 641 41.98 37.81 1.97
N THR A 642 42.40 39.05 2.24
CA THR A 642 43.73 39.26 2.81
C THR A 642 43.61 39.95 4.16
N GLN A 643 43.89 39.12 5.16
CA GLN A 643 44.08 39.35 6.57
C GLN A 643 45.15 40.42 6.88
N SER A 644 45.03 40.97 8.08
CA SER A 644 46.17 41.21 8.97
C SER A 644 46.50 39.95 9.75
#